data_AF-A0A944DQ54-F1
#
_entry.id   AF-A0A944DQ54-F1
#
_cell.length_a   1.000
_cell.length_b   1.000
_cell.length_c   1.000
_cell.angle_alpha   90.00
_cell.angle_beta   90.00
_cell.angle_gamma   90.00
#
_symmetry.space_group_name_H-M   'P 1'
#
loop_
_entity.id
_entity.type
_entity.pdbx_description
1 polymer ?
#
loop_
_entity_poly.entity_id
_entity_poly.type
_entity_poly.pdbx_seq_one_letter_code
_entity_poly.pdbx_strand_id
1 'polypeptide(L)'
;MANEQAELFAAVDALLEQAAAQDTLPPPPERKRLREAAGVSQEQVARALKVRRETVTSWEAGRTEPRPPKRAAYARLLEGLAAHHPPRTAPQPDAAQDPLPESGAIPAPAPAASVPEQAATSQAPPAPERAAAAAPAAPAAPPGPEAGSVEGTVAAADVTPDPAPASAPGRAPARAPEGVPGAVPQRGGRTAADVPATTPDSGGRGSAGRPGLAAAPDRARKRSVEPPVPAVDPRFADGPLAVLDGDGRAHCVGGLILDCPADDVSALVEWALGETRLGAPRLNRNGKDADPLIVLTEAAAVRLGLPAALADRRSLRLPDDHPVVRRLARAKWRLTKRGFGPWPRIYRPAQAGQRRCVQLAVLPWGALDTRTWGEAATLPPPELARVLGTYAARVLTPRGSAAVSGLELMAALRPPTRAVQDPGTGAWTSGAVPGSLTEPVDPAPPEAPDEHPVVASLYPRGHRRTPDEVLDEEAFEWTRDAELLTDAECAKAYAVGIDVNTAFLAAANRLAVGLGEAVHVRAPAFDKSVPGCWLVDLSGIEIDPRLPNPFTPGGIRPDGPAWYATPTVAYARELVDTYRLPVTIAPVEAWVRTASAPYLDPWYKRLSEAYKATMADLGVKSGMSEPAFLAAMETHRQSDPALAAVLTAIKATVKGGIGKLRERPQGTSYRPGEPWPALSRPTWRPDIRAAVIATARVNMHRKLLRTALATQREPAPVGHLRLGEDALCAIALLSDGAVYLSDGPSPLDFLPHTADGGPAPGAFRLGVSPGMVKHEGTQSMMWAVQLLDQGLNPARHIKGSSASDDGE
;
A
#
# COMPACT_ATOMS: atom_id res chain seq x y z
N MET A 1 -5.26 29.88 -38.89
CA MET A 1 -4.30 30.72 -39.67
C MET A 1 -4.04 32.07 -38.99
N ALA A 2 -4.53 33.22 -39.46
CA ALA A 2 -4.08 34.53 -38.93
C ALA A 2 -4.39 34.77 -37.43
N ASN A 3 -5.60 34.42 -36.97
CA ASN A 3 -5.99 34.58 -35.56
C ASN A 3 -5.23 33.61 -34.64
N GLU A 4 -5.07 32.37 -35.08
CA GLU A 4 -4.33 31.31 -34.38
C GLU A 4 -2.84 31.65 -34.21
N GLN A 5 -2.22 32.31 -35.19
CA GLN A 5 -0.85 32.80 -35.06
C GLN A 5 -0.73 33.95 -34.04
N ALA A 6 -1.74 34.83 -33.95
CA ALA A 6 -1.78 35.88 -32.94
C ALA A 6 -2.03 35.33 -31.53
N GLU A 7 -2.90 34.32 -31.38
CA GLU A 7 -3.14 33.60 -30.12
C GLU A 7 -1.88 32.83 -29.67
N LEU A 8 -1.15 32.22 -30.60
CA LEU A 8 0.13 31.57 -30.30
C LEU A 8 1.22 32.56 -29.88
N PHE A 9 1.31 33.74 -30.51
CA PHE A 9 2.22 34.78 -30.05
C PHE A 9 1.82 35.32 -28.67
N ALA A 10 0.54 35.61 -28.42
CA ALA A 10 0.06 36.02 -27.10
C ALA A 10 0.31 34.94 -26.02
N ALA A 11 0.20 33.66 -26.36
CA ALA A 11 0.52 32.56 -25.45
C ALA A 11 2.04 32.43 -25.19
N VAL A 12 2.88 32.69 -26.19
CA VAL A 12 4.34 32.76 -26.04
C VAL A 12 4.76 33.98 -25.23
N ASP A 13 4.17 35.14 -25.47
CA ASP A 13 4.41 36.38 -24.72
C ASP A 13 3.99 36.20 -23.26
N ALA A 14 2.84 35.58 -22.99
CA ALA A 14 2.42 35.20 -21.64
C ALA A 14 3.38 34.18 -21.00
N LEU A 15 3.95 33.23 -21.77
CA LEU A 15 4.96 32.29 -21.28
C LEU A 15 6.29 33.00 -20.96
N LEU A 16 6.65 34.03 -21.74
CA LEU A 16 7.83 34.87 -21.54
C LEU A 16 7.65 35.81 -20.35
N GLU A 17 6.47 36.40 -20.15
CA GLU A 17 6.13 37.14 -18.92
C GLU A 17 6.12 36.21 -17.70
N GLN A 18 5.59 34.99 -17.82
CA GLN A 18 5.59 34.00 -16.74
C GLN A 18 6.98 33.44 -16.44
N ALA A 19 7.89 33.42 -17.43
CA ALA A 19 9.31 33.14 -17.24
C ALA A 19 10.10 34.34 -16.67
N ALA A 20 9.71 35.57 -17.01
CA ALA A 20 10.28 36.79 -16.42
C ALA A 20 9.82 36.97 -14.95
N ALA A 21 8.59 36.56 -14.62
CA ALA A 21 8.05 36.49 -13.27
C ALA A 21 8.67 35.38 -12.41
N GLN A 22 9.46 34.47 -12.99
CA GLN A 22 10.41 33.65 -12.22
C GLN A 22 11.66 34.47 -11.96
N ASP A 23 11.64 35.34 -10.93
CA ASP A 23 12.76 36.21 -10.52
C ASP A 23 14.13 35.54 -10.72
N THR A 24 14.79 35.88 -11.83
CA THR A 24 16.06 35.29 -12.24
C THR A 24 17.18 35.99 -11.48
N LEU A 25 17.57 35.39 -10.35
CA LEU A 25 18.68 35.87 -9.55
C LEU A 25 19.96 35.97 -10.41
N PRO A 26 20.72 37.07 -10.34
CA PRO A 26 22.01 37.19 -11.02
C PRO A 26 22.94 35.99 -10.72
N PRO A 27 23.91 35.65 -11.58
CA PRO A 27 24.86 34.56 -11.31
C PRO A 27 25.57 34.73 -9.95
N PRO A 28 25.92 33.65 -9.23
CA PRO A 28 26.48 33.76 -7.87
C PRO A 28 27.67 34.73 -7.68
N PRO A 29 28.64 34.83 -8.63
CA PRO A 29 29.70 35.84 -8.56
C PRO A 29 29.18 37.29 -8.60
N GLU A 30 28.10 37.54 -9.35
CA GLU A 30 27.47 38.86 -9.45
C GLU A 30 26.70 39.22 -8.17
N ARG A 31 26.04 38.24 -7.53
CA ARG A 31 25.41 38.42 -6.19
C ARG A 31 26.45 38.95 -5.18
N LYS A 32 27.62 38.31 -5.17
CA LYS A 32 28.75 38.69 -4.32
C LYS A 32 29.31 40.08 -4.71
N ARG A 33 29.52 40.35 -6.00
CA ARG A 33 30.01 41.65 -6.52
C ARG A 33 29.11 42.79 -6.07
N LEU A 34 27.80 42.66 -6.26
CA LEU A 34 26.81 43.68 -5.91
C LEU A 34 26.79 43.97 -4.41
N ARG A 35 26.82 42.92 -3.59
CA ARG A 35 26.91 43.06 -2.13
C ARG A 35 28.20 43.79 -1.71
N GLU A 36 29.35 43.42 -2.29
CA GLU A 36 30.65 44.00 -1.92
C GLU A 36 30.82 45.44 -2.42
N ALA A 37 30.34 45.75 -3.62
CA ALA A 37 30.32 47.12 -4.16
C ALA A 37 29.45 48.07 -3.31
N ALA A 38 28.39 47.55 -2.69
CA ALA A 38 27.51 48.28 -1.78
C ALA A 38 28.02 48.35 -0.33
N GLY A 39 29.18 47.74 -0.01
CA GLY A 39 29.72 47.71 1.35
C GLY A 39 28.88 46.89 2.36
N VAL A 40 27.96 46.04 1.89
CA VAL A 40 27.08 45.25 2.75
C VAL A 40 27.77 43.94 3.15
N SER A 41 27.68 43.55 4.41
CA SER A 41 28.19 42.26 4.88
C SER A 41 27.16 41.14 4.70
N GLN A 42 27.63 39.90 4.54
CA GLN A 42 26.75 38.71 4.49
C GLN A 42 25.86 38.61 5.75
N GLU A 43 26.36 39.08 6.89
CA GLU A 43 25.64 39.16 8.17
C GLU A 43 24.45 40.14 8.12
N GLN A 44 24.62 41.29 7.47
CA GLN A 44 23.54 42.26 7.27
C GLN A 44 22.45 41.73 6.33
N VAL A 45 22.85 41.06 5.24
CA VAL A 45 21.90 40.37 4.32
C VAL A 45 21.15 39.26 5.04
N ALA A 46 21.86 38.43 5.80
CA ALA A 46 21.29 37.32 6.56
C ALA A 46 20.25 37.80 7.59
N ARG A 47 20.57 38.87 8.32
CA ARG A 47 19.67 39.52 9.28
C ARG A 47 18.43 40.12 8.62
N ALA A 48 18.59 40.80 7.48
CA ALA A 48 17.48 41.40 6.74
C ALA A 48 16.50 40.34 6.19
N LEU A 49 17.00 39.18 5.79
CA LEU A 49 16.22 38.07 5.21
C LEU A 49 15.81 36.99 6.21
N LYS A 50 16.17 37.15 7.49
CA LYS A 50 15.95 36.16 8.57
C LYS A 50 16.48 34.76 8.22
N VAL A 51 17.73 34.69 7.78
CA VAL A 51 18.47 33.44 7.51
C VAL A 51 19.81 33.44 8.23
N ARG A 52 20.52 32.29 8.25
CA ARG A 52 21.89 32.21 8.78
C ARG A 52 22.88 32.79 7.76
N ARG A 53 24.02 33.30 8.22
CA ARG A 53 25.08 33.89 7.37
C ARG A 53 25.61 32.87 6.35
N GLU A 54 25.75 31.62 6.77
CA GLU A 54 26.22 30.49 5.97
C GLU A 54 25.27 30.16 4.81
N THR A 55 23.99 30.49 4.95
CA THR A 55 22.98 30.39 3.89
C THR A 55 23.26 31.39 2.77
N VAL A 56 23.54 32.66 3.12
CA VAL A 56 23.93 33.70 2.15
C VAL A 56 25.27 33.34 1.47
N THR A 57 26.24 32.84 2.24
CA THR A 57 27.51 32.33 1.69
C THR A 57 27.32 31.20 0.69
N SER A 58 26.29 30.36 0.86
CA SER A 58 25.99 29.26 -0.05
C SER A 58 25.20 29.70 -1.30
N TRP A 59 24.39 30.76 -1.19
CA TRP A 59 23.76 31.44 -2.34
C TRP A 59 24.77 32.20 -3.21
N GLU A 60 25.77 32.85 -2.60
CA GLU A 60 26.88 33.54 -3.30
C GLU A 60 27.91 32.56 -3.89
N ALA A 61 28.01 31.35 -3.33
CA ALA A 61 28.84 30.27 -3.87
C ALA A 61 28.11 29.37 -4.89
N GLY A 62 26.81 29.59 -5.14
CA GLY A 62 26.01 28.78 -6.06
C GLY A 62 25.73 27.34 -5.60
N ARG A 63 25.98 27.02 -4.32
CA ARG A 63 25.72 25.67 -3.76
C ARG A 63 24.24 25.43 -3.50
N THR A 64 23.48 26.49 -3.22
CA THR A 64 22.03 26.47 -2.99
C THR A 64 21.40 27.74 -3.57
N GLU A 65 20.09 27.70 -3.83
CA GLU A 65 19.30 28.88 -4.19
C GLU A 65 18.28 29.22 -3.08
N PRO A 66 17.92 30.49 -2.89
CA PRO A 66 16.84 30.86 -1.98
C PRO A 66 15.49 30.42 -2.53
N ARG A 67 14.63 29.94 -1.62
CA ARG A 67 13.23 29.54 -1.86
C ARG A 67 12.28 30.71 -1.57
N PRO A 68 11.07 30.77 -2.17
CA PRO A 68 10.01 31.69 -1.75
C PRO A 68 9.69 31.52 -0.24
N PRO A 69 9.32 32.59 0.50
CA PRO A 69 9.28 33.99 0.08
C PRO A 69 10.66 34.68 0.11
N LYS A 70 11.67 34.07 0.75
CA LYS A 70 13.04 34.59 0.93
C LYS A 70 13.69 34.96 -0.43
N ARG A 71 13.36 34.23 -1.52
CA ARG A 71 13.81 34.47 -2.91
C ARG A 71 13.46 35.87 -3.43
N ALA A 72 12.19 36.26 -3.38
CA ALA A 72 11.73 37.55 -3.92
C ALA A 72 12.35 38.74 -3.15
N ALA A 73 12.48 38.61 -1.82
CA ALA A 73 13.16 39.62 -1.00
C ALA A 73 14.66 39.75 -1.35
N TYR A 74 15.34 38.64 -1.64
CA TYR A 74 16.75 38.66 -2.07
C TYR A 74 16.92 39.16 -3.52
N ALA A 75 16.02 38.80 -4.44
CA ALA A 75 15.99 39.32 -5.80
C ALA A 75 15.86 40.85 -5.80
N ARG A 76 14.86 41.37 -5.09
CA ARG A 76 14.63 42.83 -4.93
C ARG A 76 15.82 43.56 -4.29
N LEU A 77 16.52 42.93 -3.33
CA LEU A 77 17.75 43.48 -2.77
C LEU A 77 18.83 43.60 -3.85
N LEU A 78 19.10 42.51 -4.59
CA LEU A 78 20.13 42.48 -5.63
C LEU A 78 19.82 43.42 -6.79
N GLU A 79 18.55 43.54 -7.19
CA GLU A 79 18.08 44.50 -8.19
C GLU A 79 18.36 45.95 -7.76
N GLY A 80 18.01 46.30 -6.52
CA GLY A 80 18.32 47.61 -5.95
C GLY A 80 19.83 47.90 -5.90
N LEU A 81 20.65 46.91 -5.54
CA LEU A 81 22.11 47.06 -5.57
C LEU A 81 22.65 47.19 -7.00
N ALA A 82 22.08 46.48 -7.98
CA ALA A 82 22.48 46.56 -9.38
C ALA A 82 22.20 47.95 -9.99
N ALA A 83 21.07 48.57 -9.64
CA ALA A 83 20.74 49.94 -10.05
C ALA A 83 21.75 50.99 -9.54
N HIS A 84 22.36 50.76 -8.38
CA HIS A 84 23.38 51.65 -7.81
C HIS A 84 24.82 51.29 -8.19
N HIS A 85 25.08 50.05 -8.63
CA HIS A 85 26.42 49.54 -8.95
C HIS A 85 26.48 48.88 -10.35
N PRO A 86 26.23 49.62 -11.43
CA PRO A 86 26.25 49.09 -12.79
C PRO A 86 27.61 48.44 -13.14
N PRO A 87 27.63 47.42 -14.01
CA PRO A 87 28.86 46.77 -14.42
C PRO A 87 29.74 47.75 -15.21
N ARG A 88 31.00 47.91 -14.79
CA ARG A 88 31.98 48.75 -15.48
C ARG A 88 32.43 48.04 -16.76
N THR A 89 32.07 48.60 -17.92
CA THR A 89 32.54 48.15 -19.23
C THR A 89 34.07 48.10 -19.28
N ALA A 90 34.63 46.95 -19.69
CA ALA A 90 36.06 46.82 -19.95
C ALA A 90 36.40 47.34 -21.37
N PRO A 91 37.53 48.03 -21.58
CA PRO A 91 37.99 48.39 -22.92
C PRO A 91 38.43 47.18 -23.74
N GLN A 92 38.23 47.23 -25.06
CA GLN A 92 38.73 46.25 -26.03
C GLN A 92 40.20 46.51 -26.43
N PRO A 93 40.89 45.54 -27.06
CA PRO A 93 42.35 45.51 -27.16
C PRO A 93 42.93 46.23 -28.39
N ASP A 94 44.21 46.59 -28.30
CA ASP A 94 45.11 46.66 -29.46
C ASP A 94 46.57 46.32 -29.06
N ALA A 95 47.46 46.15 -30.03
CA ALA A 95 48.51 45.11 -30.00
C ALA A 95 49.98 45.54 -29.73
N ALA A 96 50.80 44.49 -29.59
CA ALA A 96 52.26 44.38 -29.80
C ALA A 96 53.24 44.85 -28.69
N GLN A 97 53.97 43.89 -28.09
CA GLN A 97 55.40 43.60 -28.41
C GLN A 97 55.96 42.41 -27.60
N ASP A 98 56.68 41.51 -28.28
CA ASP A 98 57.64 40.51 -27.74
C ASP A 98 59.03 41.19 -27.52
N PRO A 99 60.04 40.60 -26.79
CA PRO A 99 60.23 39.17 -26.50
C PRO A 99 60.71 38.77 -25.08
N LEU A 100 60.79 37.44 -24.86
CA LEU A 100 61.58 36.71 -23.84
C LEU A 100 63.11 37.03 -23.91
N PRO A 101 63.96 36.79 -22.87
CA PRO A 101 63.99 35.51 -22.11
C PRO A 101 64.50 35.51 -20.63
N GLU A 102 64.59 34.27 -20.12
CA GLU A 102 65.61 33.72 -19.19
C GLU A 102 65.39 33.54 -17.66
N SER A 103 65.57 32.27 -17.26
CA SER A 103 66.25 31.74 -16.05
C SER A 103 65.51 31.58 -14.72
N GLY A 104 65.75 30.43 -14.05
CA GLY A 104 65.62 30.28 -12.58
C GLY A 104 64.65 29.24 -12.01
N ALA A 105 64.93 27.94 -12.15
CA ALA A 105 64.47 26.91 -11.18
C ALA A 105 65.41 26.94 -9.93
N ILE A 106 65.23 26.25 -8.78
CA ILE A 106 64.62 24.94 -8.44
C ILE A 106 64.22 24.94 -6.90
N PRO A 107 64.09 23.80 -6.15
CA PRO A 107 62.89 23.00 -5.85
C PRO A 107 62.40 23.03 -4.37
N ALA A 108 61.35 22.25 -4.07
CA ALA A 108 61.22 21.54 -2.78
C ALA A 108 61.18 20.00 -3.03
N PRO A 109 61.74 19.14 -2.15
CA PRO A 109 62.09 17.76 -2.51
C PRO A 109 61.07 16.67 -2.12
N ALA A 110 61.12 15.56 -2.87
CA ALA A 110 60.86 14.19 -2.42
C ALA A 110 62.13 13.35 -2.75
N PRO A 111 62.34 12.11 -2.23
CA PRO A 111 61.80 10.95 -2.97
C PRO A 111 61.60 9.60 -2.21
N ALA A 112 60.83 8.71 -2.87
CA ALA A 112 60.98 7.23 -2.99
C ALA A 112 60.82 6.31 -1.75
N ALA A 113 60.37 5.04 -1.84
CA ALA A 113 60.00 4.12 -2.95
C ALA A 113 58.80 3.20 -2.49
N SER A 114 58.23 2.19 -3.17
CA SER A 114 58.53 1.38 -4.38
C SER A 114 57.22 0.84 -5.03
N VAL A 115 57.31 -0.03 -6.05
CA VAL A 115 56.25 -0.96 -6.58
C VAL A 115 56.89 -2.37 -6.76
N PRO A 116 56.17 -3.51 -6.98
CA PRO A 116 55.44 -3.89 -8.24
C PRO A 116 53.98 -4.41 -8.01
N GLU A 117 53.00 -4.18 -8.91
CA GLU A 117 52.64 -4.96 -10.14
C GLU A 117 51.97 -6.33 -9.83
N GLN A 118 50.84 -6.82 -10.40
CA GLN A 118 50.04 -6.59 -11.62
C GLN A 118 48.52 -6.63 -11.27
N ALA A 119 47.50 -6.45 -12.14
CA ALA A 119 47.40 -6.27 -13.60
C ALA A 119 46.34 -5.18 -13.97
N ALA A 120 45.56 -5.33 -15.06
CA ALA A 120 44.56 -4.35 -15.52
C ALA A 120 43.23 -4.95 -16.03
N THR A 121 42.15 -4.16 -15.95
CA THR A 121 41.09 -4.08 -16.99
C THR A 121 40.40 -2.72 -16.90
N SER A 122 40.09 -2.12 -18.05
CA SER A 122 39.64 -0.72 -18.15
C SER A 122 38.12 -0.60 -18.23
N GLN A 123 37.53 0.39 -17.55
CA GLN A 123 36.12 0.78 -17.70
C GLN A 123 36.01 2.26 -18.10
N ALA A 124 35.16 2.55 -19.09
CA ALA A 124 34.86 3.90 -19.56
C ALA A 124 33.57 4.45 -18.92
N PRO A 125 33.43 5.78 -18.76
CA PRO A 125 32.32 6.38 -18.01
C PRO A 125 31.03 6.57 -18.85
N PRO A 126 29.83 6.42 -18.27
CA PRO A 126 28.56 6.71 -18.93
C PRO A 126 27.98 8.08 -18.57
N ALA A 127 27.48 8.83 -19.57
CA ALA A 127 26.55 9.96 -19.45
C ALA A 127 26.04 10.38 -20.85
N PRO A 128 24.89 11.08 -20.97
CA PRO A 128 23.65 10.95 -20.21
C PRO A 128 22.42 10.70 -21.11
N GLU A 129 21.35 10.14 -20.55
CA GLU A 129 20.09 9.88 -21.27
C GLU A 129 19.25 11.17 -21.40
N ARG A 130 18.70 11.45 -22.61
CA ARG A 130 17.95 12.68 -22.90
C ARG A 130 16.52 12.35 -23.34
N ALA A 131 15.55 13.03 -22.72
CA ALA A 131 14.14 12.91 -23.04
C ALA A 131 13.81 13.32 -24.49
N ALA A 132 12.88 12.62 -25.11
CA ALA A 132 12.30 12.97 -26.41
C ALA A 132 10.79 13.21 -26.27
N ALA A 133 10.38 14.47 -26.48
CA ALA A 133 8.98 14.82 -26.66
C ALA A 133 8.56 14.57 -28.13
N ALA A 134 7.31 14.18 -28.36
CA ALA A 134 6.76 14.02 -29.70
C ALA A 134 5.47 14.83 -29.85
N ALA A 135 5.48 15.78 -30.78
CA ALA A 135 4.31 16.53 -31.24
C ALA A 135 3.84 15.96 -32.62
N PRO A 136 2.59 16.19 -33.04
CA PRO A 136 1.91 15.33 -34.00
C PRO A 136 2.17 15.67 -35.47
N ALA A 137 2.06 14.66 -36.34
CA ALA A 137 2.00 14.81 -37.79
C ALA A 137 0.56 14.57 -38.30
N ALA A 138 0.12 15.38 -39.27
CA ALA A 138 -1.22 15.29 -39.88
C ALA A 138 -1.34 14.09 -40.85
N PRO A 139 -2.55 13.53 -41.05
CA PRO A 139 -2.73 12.32 -41.85
C PRO A 139 -2.85 12.58 -43.36
N ALA A 140 -2.22 11.73 -44.16
CA ALA A 140 -2.51 11.59 -45.59
C ALA A 140 -3.58 10.51 -45.81
N ALA A 141 -4.52 10.76 -46.72
CA ALA A 141 -5.64 9.85 -47.00
C ALA A 141 -5.28 8.74 -48.01
N PRO A 142 -5.81 7.51 -47.85
CA PRO A 142 -5.94 6.53 -48.92
C PRO A 142 -7.39 6.45 -49.47
N PRO A 143 -7.59 5.93 -50.70
CA PRO A 143 -8.90 5.90 -51.36
C PRO A 143 -9.81 4.78 -50.84
N GLY A 144 -11.13 4.97 -50.95
CA GLY A 144 -12.12 3.93 -50.68
C GLY A 144 -12.40 3.04 -51.90
N PRO A 145 -13.00 1.85 -51.69
CA PRO A 145 -13.70 1.11 -52.73
C PRO A 145 -15.23 1.08 -52.52
N GLU A 146 -15.93 0.71 -53.58
CA GLU A 146 -17.38 0.84 -53.76
C GLU A 146 -18.22 -0.25 -53.07
N ALA A 147 -19.54 -0.10 -53.17
CA ALA A 147 -20.54 -1.02 -52.63
C ALA A 147 -20.48 -2.43 -53.23
N GLY A 148 -20.75 -3.43 -52.40
CA GLY A 148 -20.86 -4.84 -52.78
C GLY A 148 -21.76 -5.60 -51.80
N SER A 149 -23.07 -5.34 -51.86
CA SER A 149 -24.07 -6.00 -51.03
C SER A 149 -24.32 -7.44 -51.48
N VAL A 150 -24.13 -8.41 -50.59
CA VAL A 150 -24.75 -9.74 -50.69
C VAL A 150 -25.13 -10.25 -49.30
N GLU A 151 -26.37 -10.71 -49.16
CA GLU A 151 -26.92 -11.26 -47.92
C GLU A 151 -26.40 -12.69 -47.66
N GLY A 152 -26.30 -13.09 -46.39
CA GLY A 152 -25.71 -14.38 -45.99
C GLY A 152 -26.00 -14.76 -44.54
N THR A 153 -27.28 -14.89 -44.21
CA THR A 153 -27.78 -15.13 -42.84
C THR A 153 -27.28 -16.44 -42.21
N VAL A 154 -26.62 -16.36 -41.06
CA VAL A 154 -26.64 -17.43 -40.03
C VAL A 154 -26.57 -16.82 -38.64
N ALA A 155 -27.60 -17.08 -37.83
CA ALA A 155 -27.77 -16.46 -36.52
C ALA A 155 -26.84 -17.07 -35.46
N ALA A 156 -26.14 -16.21 -34.71
CA ALA A 156 -25.51 -16.56 -33.45
C ALA A 156 -26.46 -16.14 -32.31
N ALA A 157 -27.01 -17.10 -31.58
CA ALA A 157 -27.92 -16.83 -30.47
C ALA A 157 -27.15 -16.33 -29.23
N ASP A 158 -27.54 -15.17 -28.72
CA ASP A 158 -27.14 -14.70 -27.40
C ASP A 158 -27.65 -15.65 -26.30
N VAL A 159 -26.78 -15.97 -25.34
CA VAL A 159 -27.16 -16.71 -24.12
C VAL A 159 -26.61 -15.99 -22.90
N THR A 160 -27.29 -14.91 -22.53
CA THR A 160 -27.35 -14.43 -21.14
C THR A 160 -28.21 -15.39 -20.31
N PRO A 161 -27.83 -15.73 -19.06
CA PRO A 161 -28.76 -16.35 -18.13
C PRO A 161 -29.80 -15.32 -17.68
N ASP A 162 -31.06 -15.62 -17.95
CA ASP A 162 -32.22 -14.75 -17.74
C ASP A 162 -32.60 -14.62 -16.26
N PRO A 163 -32.87 -13.41 -15.73
CA PRO A 163 -33.59 -13.24 -14.46
C PRO A 163 -35.12 -13.35 -14.69
N ALA A 164 -35.81 -14.09 -13.81
CA ALA A 164 -37.26 -14.31 -13.94
C ALA A 164 -38.08 -12.98 -13.87
N PRO A 165 -39.22 -12.88 -14.57
CA PRO A 165 -39.72 -11.60 -15.07
C PRO A 165 -40.59 -10.81 -14.10
N ALA A 166 -40.44 -9.48 -14.12
CA ALA A 166 -41.42 -8.54 -13.59
C ALA A 166 -42.54 -8.29 -14.63
N SER A 167 -43.80 -8.26 -14.17
CA SER A 167 -44.95 -7.86 -14.99
C SER A 167 -45.39 -6.43 -14.68
N ALA A 168 -45.70 -5.68 -15.73
CA ALA A 168 -46.27 -4.33 -15.72
C ALA A 168 -47.30 -4.25 -16.89
N PRO A 169 -48.21 -3.26 -17.00
CA PRO A 169 -48.17 -1.95 -16.33
C PRO A 169 -49.51 -1.37 -15.78
N GLY A 170 -49.39 -0.26 -15.04
CA GLY A 170 -50.26 0.91 -15.23
C GLY A 170 -51.47 1.12 -14.30
N ARG A 171 -51.31 2.01 -13.30
CA ARG A 171 -52.35 3.00 -12.96
C ARG A 171 -51.76 4.26 -12.32
N ALA A 172 -52.34 5.42 -12.65
CA ALA A 172 -51.92 6.74 -12.18
C ALA A 172 -52.21 6.98 -10.68
N PRO A 173 -51.50 7.92 -10.01
CA PRO A 173 -51.65 8.16 -8.57
C PRO A 173 -52.91 8.95 -8.24
N ALA A 174 -53.63 8.52 -7.20
CA ALA A 174 -54.72 9.28 -6.60
C ALA A 174 -54.27 10.01 -5.32
N ARG A 175 -54.67 11.28 -5.19
CA ARG A 175 -54.76 12.01 -3.90
C ARG A 175 -55.81 11.30 -3.01
N ALA A 176 -55.91 11.45 -1.69
CA ALA A 176 -55.47 12.43 -0.68
C ALA A 176 -55.49 11.71 0.72
N PRO A 177 -55.49 12.36 1.92
CA PRO A 177 -55.34 13.78 2.27
C PRO A 177 -54.35 14.09 3.43
N GLU A 178 -54.19 15.37 3.75
CA GLU A 178 -53.58 15.86 4.99
C GLU A 178 -54.57 15.77 6.18
N GLY A 179 -54.09 15.56 7.42
CA GLY A 179 -54.96 15.37 8.61
C GLY A 179 -54.27 15.06 9.96
N VAL A 180 -53.47 16.01 10.44
CA VAL A 180 -52.84 16.23 11.79
C VAL A 180 -53.67 15.77 13.03
N PRO A 181 -53.11 15.58 14.26
CA PRO A 181 -51.94 14.83 14.75
C PRO A 181 -52.29 13.79 15.88
N GLY A 182 -51.35 12.95 16.34
CA GLY A 182 -51.61 12.09 17.53
C GLY A 182 -50.42 11.34 18.17
N ALA A 183 -49.93 11.87 19.30
CA ALA A 183 -49.24 11.23 20.45
C ALA A 183 -48.23 10.06 20.25
N VAL A 184 -46.98 10.33 20.65
CA VAL A 184 -45.94 9.32 20.97
C VAL A 184 -46.13 8.76 22.38
N PRO A 185 -46.09 7.43 22.61
CA PRO A 185 -46.04 6.87 23.96
C PRO A 185 -44.60 6.81 24.49
N GLN A 186 -44.22 7.78 25.32
CA GLN A 186 -43.04 7.66 26.20
C GLN A 186 -43.29 6.64 27.31
N ARG A 187 -42.24 5.93 27.75
CA ARG A 187 -42.21 5.24 29.06
C ARG A 187 -41.19 5.93 29.97
N GLY A 188 -41.68 6.78 30.87
CA GLY A 188 -40.93 7.28 32.02
C GLY A 188 -40.99 6.30 33.20
N GLY A 189 -39.97 6.33 34.08
CA GLY A 189 -39.84 5.43 35.23
C GLY A 189 -40.48 5.95 36.52
N ARG A 190 -40.29 5.22 37.64
CA ARG A 190 -40.59 5.66 39.01
C ARG A 190 -39.54 5.18 40.02
N THR A 191 -39.08 6.12 40.83
CA THR A 191 -38.40 6.00 42.16
C THR A 191 -39.46 6.02 43.28
N ALA A 192 -39.24 5.83 44.60
CA ALA A 192 -38.23 5.18 45.46
C ALA A 192 -38.80 5.15 46.93
N ALA A 193 -37.98 4.81 47.94
CA ALA A 193 -38.23 4.70 49.41
C ALA A 193 -38.67 3.29 49.91
N ASP A 194 -38.30 2.81 51.12
CA ASP A 194 -37.74 3.50 52.31
C ASP A 194 -36.70 2.68 53.15
N VAL A 195 -36.18 3.28 54.24
CA VAL A 195 -34.94 3.01 55.04
C VAL A 195 -35.31 2.43 56.45
N PRO A 196 -34.48 1.66 57.25
CA PRO A 196 -33.34 2.20 58.04
C PRO A 196 -32.16 1.26 58.42
N ALA A 197 -31.19 1.83 59.15
CA ALA A 197 -29.81 1.36 59.37
C ALA A 197 -29.47 0.91 60.82
N THR A 198 -28.28 0.32 61.03
CA THR A 198 -27.43 0.54 62.23
C THR A 198 -26.01 -0.03 62.05
N THR A 199 -25.01 0.65 62.62
CA THR A 199 -23.62 0.18 62.90
C THR A 199 -23.49 -0.20 64.39
N PRO A 200 -22.45 -0.95 64.83
CA PRO A 200 -21.31 -0.27 65.46
C PRO A 200 -19.93 -0.99 65.32
N ASP A 201 -18.95 -0.46 66.05
CA ASP A 201 -17.48 -0.64 65.99
C ASP A 201 -16.91 -1.55 67.12
N SER A 202 -15.58 -1.78 67.07
CA SER A 202 -14.63 -2.09 68.16
C SER A 202 -14.25 -3.55 68.54
N GLY A 203 -13.02 -3.93 68.18
CA GLY A 203 -11.93 -4.39 69.08
C GLY A 203 -11.97 -5.75 69.82
N GLY A 204 -10.99 -6.63 69.57
CA GLY A 204 -10.77 -7.84 70.42
C GLY A 204 -9.65 -8.83 70.04
N ARG A 205 -8.42 -8.54 70.48
CA ARG A 205 -7.15 -9.34 70.48
C ARG A 205 -7.23 -10.89 70.36
N GLY A 206 -6.32 -11.49 69.57
CA GLY A 206 -6.04 -12.95 69.56
C GLY A 206 -4.67 -13.32 68.97
N SER A 207 -3.77 -13.86 69.79
CA SER A 207 -2.31 -14.01 69.60
C SER A 207 -1.82 -15.17 68.69
N ALA A 208 -0.68 -14.92 68.00
CA ALA A 208 0.41 -15.84 67.61
C ALA A 208 0.23 -16.95 66.54
N GLY A 209 1.31 -17.17 65.75
CA GLY A 209 1.62 -18.49 65.16
C GLY A 209 1.94 -18.57 63.65
N ARG A 210 3.16 -18.22 63.23
CA ARG A 210 3.87 -18.99 62.17
C ARG A 210 4.49 -20.26 62.84
N PRO A 211 4.87 -21.35 62.15
CA PRO A 211 5.10 -21.49 60.69
C PRO A 211 4.48 -22.75 60.04
N GLY A 212 4.72 -22.96 58.74
CA GLY A 212 4.52 -24.27 58.08
C GLY A 212 4.55 -24.20 56.56
N LEU A 213 5.66 -24.62 55.94
CA LEU A 213 5.67 -24.93 54.50
C LEU A 213 4.87 -26.22 54.27
N ALA A 214 3.93 -26.21 53.34
CA ALA A 214 3.36 -27.42 52.74
C ALA A 214 3.33 -27.24 51.21
N ALA A 215 3.79 -28.26 50.49
CA ALA A 215 4.05 -28.15 49.05
C ALA A 215 2.77 -28.02 48.23
N ALA A 216 2.80 -27.16 47.21
CA ALA A 216 1.78 -27.14 46.17
C ALA A 216 1.90 -28.41 45.29
N PRO A 217 0.79 -29.01 44.83
CA PRO A 217 0.84 -30.23 44.04
C PRO A 217 1.51 -29.99 42.68
N ASP A 218 2.40 -30.91 42.32
CA ASP A 218 3.20 -30.86 41.09
C ASP A 218 2.29 -30.85 39.85
N ARG A 219 2.26 -29.70 39.14
CA ARG A 219 1.60 -29.60 37.84
C ARG A 219 2.45 -30.32 36.80
N ALA A 220 2.25 -31.64 36.74
CA ALA A 220 2.84 -32.52 35.74
C ALA A 220 2.88 -31.83 34.36
N ARG A 221 4.10 -31.63 33.86
CA ARG A 221 4.34 -31.02 32.54
C ARG A 221 3.59 -31.83 31.50
N LYS A 222 2.51 -31.27 30.94
CA LYS A 222 1.89 -31.83 29.74
C LYS A 222 2.96 -31.84 28.65
N ARG A 223 3.46 -33.04 28.31
CA ARG A 223 4.24 -33.24 27.08
C ARG A 223 3.41 -32.63 25.95
N SER A 224 4.00 -31.71 25.21
CA SER A 224 3.47 -31.24 23.95
C SER A 224 3.41 -32.45 23.01
N VAL A 225 2.24 -33.07 22.93
CA VAL A 225 1.93 -34.00 21.85
C VAL A 225 1.92 -33.16 20.59
N GLU A 226 2.87 -33.45 19.70
CA GLU A 226 2.90 -32.89 18.36
C GLU A 226 1.53 -33.12 17.70
N PRO A 227 0.87 -32.07 17.17
CA PRO A 227 -0.46 -32.24 16.61
C PRO A 227 -0.39 -33.28 15.49
N PRO A 228 -1.31 -34.26 15.45
CA PRO A 228 -1.29 -35.27 14.39
C PRO A 228 -1.35 -34.55 13.04
N VAL A 229 -0.44 -34.94 12.12
CA VAL A 229 -0.45 -34.43 10.75
C VAL A 229 -1.87 -34.55 10.22
N PRO A 230 -2.52 -33.45 9.81
CA PRO A 230 -3.92 -33.50 9.39
C PRO A 230 -4.02 -34.49 8.23
N ALA A 231 -4.87 -35.51 8.39
CA ALA A 231 -5.03 -36.55 7.39
C ALA A 231 -5.37 -35.90 6.04
N VAL A 232 -4.56 -36.18 5.03
CA VAL A 232 -4.77 -35.66 3.67
C VAL A 232 -6.12 -36.14 3.18
N ASP A 233 -6.98 -35.22 2.74
CA ASP A 233 -8.28 -35.57 2.17
C ASP A 233 -8.03 -36.48 0.94
N PRO A 234 -8.52 -37.73 0.92
CA PRO A 234 -8.17 -38.69 -0.12
C PRO A 234 -8.66 -38.27 -1.52
N ARG A 235 -9.56 -37.28 -1.61
CA ARG A 235 -9.98 -36.64 -2.87
C ARG A 235 -8.88 -35.76 -3.49
N PHE A 236 -7.92 -35.32 -2.69
CA PHE A 236 -6.85 -34.39 -3.03
C PHE A 236 -5.46 -34.95 -2.68
N ALA A 237 -5.32 -36.28 -2.73
CA ALA A 237 -4.13 -36.99 -2.28
C ALA A 237 -2.85 -36.67 -3.06
N ASP A 238 -2.98 -36.13 -4.28
CA ASP A 238 -1.84 -35.78 -5.13
C ASP A 238 -1.45 -34.28 -4.95
N GLY A 239 -2.20 -33.54 -4.13
CA GLY A 239 -1.89 -32.17 -3.70
C GLY A 239 -2.58 -31.05 -4.49
N PRO A 240 -2.31 -29.77 -4.15
CA PRO A 240 -2.99 -28.62 -4.73
C PRO A 240 -2.64 -28.32 -6.19
N LEU A 241 -1.48 -28.79 -6.65
CA LEU A 241 -0.91 -28.45 -7.95
C LEU A 241 0.17 -29.45 -8.39
N ALA A 242 0.47 -29.45 -9.68
CA ALA A 242 1.65 -30.09 -10.25
C ALA A 242 2.38 -29.16 -11.22
N VAL A 243 3.71 -29.31 -11.34
CA VAL A 243 4.55 -28.62 -12.34
C VAL A 243 4.88 -29.62 -13.45
N LEU A 244 4.45 -29.33 -14.67
CA LEU A 244 4.66 -30.19 -15.85
C LEU A 244 5.94 -29.78 -16.58
N ASP A 245 6.80 -30.76 -16.86
CA ASP A 245 8.02 -30.62 -17.67
C ASP A 245 7.82 -31.05 -19.14
N GLY A 246 8.86 -30.87 -19.98
CA GLY A 246 8.82 -31.23 -21.40
C GLY A 246 8.71 -32.74 -21.67
N ASP A 247 9.26 -33.57 -20.77
CA ASP A 247 9.17 -35.03 -20.85
C ASP A 247 7.74 -35.53 -20.54
N GLY A 248 6.90 -34.67 -19.97
CA GLY A 248 5.52 -34.99 -19.59
C GLY A 248 5.43 -35.56 -18.19
N ARG A 249 6.40 -35.30 -17.33
CA ARG A 249 6.32 -35.63 -15.90
C ARG A 249 5.72 -34.45 -15.15
N ALA A 250 4.69 -34.74 -14.37
CA ALA A 250 4.02 -33.77 -13.52
C ALA A 250 4.51 -33.92 -12.08
N HIS A 251 5.35 -32.97 -11.66
CA HIS A 251 5.99 -32.92 -10.35
C HIS A 251 5.03 -32.31 -9.34
N CYS A 252 4.54 -33.14 -8.42
CA CYS A 252 3.54 -32.78 -7.42
C CYS A 252 4.20 -32.42 -6.07
N VAL A 253 3.41 -31.84 -5.16
CA VAL A 253 3.88 -31.50 -3.82
C VAL A 253 4.28 -32.76 -3.06
N GLY A 254 5.40 -32.72 -2.34
CA GLY A 254 5.92 -33.88 -1.59
C GLY A 254 6.77 -34.86 -2.41
N GLY A 255 7.10 -34.53 -3.67
CA GLY A 255 8.00 -35.33 -4.50
C GLY A 255 7.33 -36.47 -5.26
N LEU A 256 6.00 -36.56 -5.23
CA LEU A 256 5.23 -37.42 -6.14
C LEU A 256 5.43 -36.95 -7.58
N ILE A 257 5.73 -37.87 -8.48
CA ILE A 257 5.82 -37.62 -9.93
C ILE A 257 4.75 -38.47 -10.62
N LEU A 258 3.93 -37.84 -11.46
CA LEU A 258 2.92 -38.51 -12.27
C LEU A 258 3.31 -38.44 -13.76
N ASP A 259 3.12 -39.52 -14.50
CA ASP A 259 3.23 -39.49 -15.96
C ASP A 259 1.98 -38.83 -16.56
N CYS A 260 2.19 -37.81 -17.39
CA CYS A 260 1.15 -37.09 -18.11
C CYS A 260 1.19 -37.51 -19.60
N PRO A 261 0.22 -38.31 -20.08
CA PRO A 261 0.17 -38.77 -21.47
C PRO A 261 -0.29 -37.67 -22.44
N ALA A 262 -0.66 -36.48 -21.95
CA ALA A 262 -1.21 -35.41 -22.77
C ALA A 262 -0.18 -34.86 -23.79
N ASP A 263 -0.67 -34.68 -25.01
CA ASP A 263 -0.02 -34.01 -26.14
C ASP A 263 -0.68 -32.66 -26.49
N ASP A 264 -1.88 -32.39 -25.95
CA ASP A 264 -2.54 -31.09 -26.05
C ASP A 264 -3.25 -30.62 -24.77
N VAL A 265 -3.59 -29.34 -24.72
CA VAL A 265 -4.22 -28.70 -23.54
C VAL A 265 -5.61 -29.26 -23.20
N SER A 266 -6.38 -29.76 -24.17
CA SER A 266 -7.67 -30.41 -23.92
C SER A 266 -7.48 -31.79 -23.29
N ALA A 267 -6.50 -32.57 -23.75
CA ALA A 267 -6.12 -33.84 -23.14
C ALA A 267 -5.60 -33.63 -21.71
N LEU A 268 -4.74 -32.62 -21.49
CA LEU A 268 -4.23 -32.23 -20.18
C LEU A 268 -5.35 -31.94 -19.17
N VAL A 269 -6.41 -31.23 -19.60
CA VAL A 269 -7.54 -30.87 -18.73
C VAL A 269 -8.41 -32.07 -18.38
N GLU A 270 -8.60 -33.03 -19.29
CA GLU A 270 -9.32 -34.27 -18.97
C GLU A 270 -8.48 -35.17 -18.03
N TRP A 271 -7.17 -35.34 -18.29
CA TRP A 271 -6.23 -36.06 -17.42
C TRP A 271 -6.22 -35.49 -15.99
N ALA A 272 -6.05 -34.16 -15.85
CA ALA A 272 -6.01 -33.49 -14.56
C ALA A 272 -7.33 -33.60 -13.76
N LEU A 273 -8.47 -33.88 -14.41
CA LEU A 273 -9.77 -34.06 -13.76
C LEU A 273 -10.21 -35.52 -13.59
N GLY A 274 -9.63 -36.46 -14.34
CA GLY A 274 -10.06 -37.86 -14.39
C GLY A 274 -9.06 -38.85 -13.79
N GLU A 275 -7.76 -38.61 -13.97
CA GLU A 275 -6.69 -39.53 -13.59
C GLU A 275 -5.89 -39.05 -12.37
N THR A 276 -5.89 -37.75 -12.09
CA THR A 276 -5.24 -37.16 -10.90
C THR A 276 -6.24 -36.85 -9.79
N ARG A 277 -5.75 -36.82 -8.56
CA ARG A 277 -6.42 -36.30 -7.36
C ARG A 277 -5.79 -34.97 -6.96
N LEU A 278 -5.65 -34.07 -7.92
CA LEU A 278 -5.18 -32.71 -7.70
C LEU A 278 -6.32 -31.79 -7.23
N GLY A 279 -5.98 -30.78 -6.43
CA GLY A 279 -6.91 -29.79 -5.87
C GLY A 279 -6.70 -29.60 -4.38
N ALA A 280 -7.58 -28.83 -3.72
CA ALA A 280 -7.50 -28.63 -2.27
C ALA A 280 -8.89 -28.50 -1.64
N PRO A 281 -9.08 -28.94 -0.38
CA PRO A 281 -10.35 -28.80 0.31
C PRO A 281 -10.73 -27.33 0.52
N ARG A 282 -12.03 -27.04 0.48
CA ARG A 282 -12.59 -25.70 0.75
C ARG A 282 -12.13 -25.15 2.10
N LEU A 283 -11.79 -23.85 2.10
CA LEU A 283 -11.39 -23.13 3.31
C LEU A 283 -12.58 -22.76 4.23
N ASN A 284 -13.80 -22.86 3.72
CA ASN A 284 -15.05 -22.65 4.46
C ASN A 284 -16.04 -23.75 4.06
N ARG A 285 -16.80 -24.30 5.01
CA ARG A 285 -17.83 -25.34 4.75
C ARG A 285 -18.83 -24.98 3.64
N ASN A 286 -19.20 -23.70 3.56
CA ASN A 286 -20.11 -23.14 2.54
C ASN A 286 -19.39 -22.74 1.24
N GLY A 287 -18.05 -22.78 1.25
CA GLY A 287 -17.21 -22.46 0.10
C GLY A 287 -17.11 -23.60 -0.91
N LYS A 288 -16.16 -23.45 -1.83
CA LYS A 288 -15.90 -24.42 -2.90
C LYS A 288 -14.49 -24.97 -2.72
N ASP A 289 -14.33 -26.25 -3.04
CA ASP A 289 -13.01 -26.87 -3.13
C ASP A 289 -12.19 -26.17 -4.25
N ALA A 290 -10.87 -26.11 -4.11
CA ALA A 290 -9.99 -25.49 -5.10
C ALA A 290 -9.83 -26.40 -6.32
N ASP A 291 -9.79 -25.79 -7.51
CA ASP A 291 -9.51 -26.51 -8.76
C ASP A 291 -8.06 -27.02 -8.77
N PRO A 292 -7.75 -28.11 -9.51
CA PRO A 292 -6.39 -28.42 -9.91
C PRO A 292 -5.69 -27.22 -10.56
N LEU A 293 -4.43 -27.00 -10.17
CA LEU A 293 -3.51 -26.09 -10.85
C LEU A 293 -2.40 -26.88 -11.53
N ILE A 294 -2.24 -26.72 -12.85
CA ILE A 294 -1.08 -27.25 -13.59
C ILE A 294 -0.16 -26.09 -13.99
N VAL A 295 1.07 -26.11 -13.51
CA VAL A 295 2.09 -25.12 -13.87
C VAL A 295 2.87 -25.63 -15.07
N LEU A 296 2.92 -24.86 -16.15
CA LEU A 296 3.58 -25.25 -17.39
C LEU A 296 4.94 -24.57 -17.49
N THR A 297 6.00 -25.38 -17.47
CA THR A 297 7.33 -24.96 -17.96
C THR A 297 7.27 -24.58 -19.43
N GLU A 298 8.30 -23.89 -19.94
CA GLU A 298 8.38 -23.53 -21.36
C GLU A 298 8.35 -24.77 -22.26
N ALA A 299 9.13 -25.79 -21.94
CA ALA A 299 9.16 -27.04 -22.69
C ALA A 299 7.80 -27.77 -22.69
N ALA A 300 7.10 -27.81 -21.55
CA ALA A 300 5.74 -28.35 -21.47
C ALA A 300 4.73 -27.54 -22.29
N ALA A 301 4.80 -26.20 -22.23
CA ALA A 301 3.94 -25.32 -23.01
C ALA A 301 4.12 -25.57 -24.52
N VAL A 302 5.37 -25.62 -25.00
CA VAL A 302 5.69 -25.91 -26.41
C VAL A 302 5.19 -27.29 -26.82
N ARG A 303 5.42 -28.33 -26.01
CA ARG A 303 4.89 -29.69 -26.26
C ARG A 303 3.37 -29.71 -26.44
N LEU A 304 2.64 -28.94 -25.63
CA LEU A 304 1.17 -28.85 -25.67
C LEU A 304 0.62 -27.93 -26.79
N GLY A 305 1.48 -27.45 -27.69
CA GLY A 305 1.09 -26.58 -28.80
C GLY A 305 0.86 -25.11 -28.41
N LEU A 306 1.41 -24.65 -27.29
CA LEU A 306 1.43 -23.24 -26.89
C LEU A 306 2.74 -22.57 -27.36
N PRO A 307 2.72 -21.31 -27.82
CA PRO A 307 3.94 -20.59 -28.17
C PRO A 307 4.80 -20.28 -26.93
N ALA A 308 6.12 -20.38 -27.06
CA ALA A 308 7.09 -20.03 -26.01
C ALA A 308 7.04 -18.55 -25.59
N ALA A 309 6.44 -17.66 -26.40
CA ALA A 309 6.16 -16.29 -26.01
C ALA A 309 4.85 -15.80 -26.65
N LEU A 310 4.15 -14.88 -25.98
CA LEU A 310 2.98 -14.22 -26.57
C LEU A 310 3.44 -13.13 -27.55
N ALA A 311 2.96 -13.24 -28.80
CA ALA A 311 3.26 -12.25 -29.84
C ALA A 311 2.66 -10.87 -29.52
N ASP A 312 1.42 -10.83 -29.03
CA ASP A 312 0.81 -9.59 -28.53
C ASP A 312 1.07 -9.41 -27.02
N ARG A 313 2.07 -8.59 -26.71
CA ARG A 313 2.40 -8.17 -25.34
C ARG A 313 1.39 -7.18 -24.73
N ARG A 314 0.40 -6.67 -25.49
CA ARG A 314 -0.63 -5.74 -24.99
C ARG A 314 -1.85 -6.48 -24.43
N SER A 315 -2.41 -7.45 -25.16
CA SER A 315 -3.56 -8.23 -24.65
C SER A 315 -3.16 -9.37 -23.69
N LEU A 316 -1.89 -9.80 -23.72
CA LEU A 316 -1.35 -10.88 -22.89
C LEU A 316 -2.21 -12.17 -22.94
N ARG A 317 -2.71 -12.52 -24.12
CA ARG A 317 -3.47 -13.76 -24.36
C ARG A 317 -3.34 -14.26 -25.80
N LEU A 318 -3.67 -15.52 -26.02
CA LEU A 318 -3.86 -16.06 -27.36
C LEU A 318 -5.11 -15.45 -28.03
N PRO A 319 -5.09 -15.21 -29.35
CA PRO A 319 -6.28 -14.92 -30.15
C PRO A 319 -7.37 -16.00 -30.02
N ASP A 320 -8.64 -15.61 -30.13
CA ASP A 320 -9.77 -16.53 -29.98
C ASP A 320 -9.85 -17.57 -31.13
N ASP A 321 -9.20 -17.29 -32.26
CA ASP A 321 -9.08 -18.18 -33.41
C ASP A 321 -7.82 -19.08 -33.38
N HIS A 322 -6.97 -18.96 -32.36
CA HIS A 322 -5.77 -19.78 -32.17
C HIS A 322 -6.14 -21.29 -32.12
N PRO A 323 -5.36 -22.20 -32.73
CA PRO A 323 -5.70 -23.63 -32.81
C PRO A 323 -6.04 -24.29 -31.47
N VAL A 324 -5.31 -23.95 -30.39
CA VAL A 324 -5.59 -24.45 -29.03
C VAL A 324 -6.94 -23.96 -28.50
N VAL A 325 -7.28 -22.68 -28.69
CA VAL A 325 -8.56 -22.11 -28.24
C VAL A 325 -9.72 -22.74 -29.02
N ARG A 326 -9.57 -22.89 -30.34
CA ARG A 326 -10.53 -23.60 -31.19
C ARG A 326 -10.69 -25.07 -30.79
N ARG A 327 -9.61 -25.77 -30.41
CA ARG A 327 -9.66 -27.17 -29.96
C ARG A 327 -10.43 -27.31 -28.64
N LEU A 328 -10.14 -26.44 -27.66
CA LEU A 328 -10.89 -26.37 -26.40
C LEU A 328 -12.38 -26.11 -26.63
N ALA A 329 -12.73 -25.14 -27.48
CA ALA A 329 -14.13 -24.83 -27.81
C ALA A 329 -14.85 -26.02 -28.48
N ARG A 330 -14.19 -26.73 -29.42
CA ARG A 330 -14.72 -27.97 -30.03
C ARG A 330 -14.93 -29.08 -29.01
N ALA A 331 -14.01 -29.22 -28.05
CA ALA A 331 -14.13 -30.10 -26.89
C ALA A 331 -15.11 -29.56 -25.81
N LYS A 332 -15.91 -28.53 -26.11
CA LYS A 332 -16.92 -27.92 -25.22
C LYS A 332 -16.34 -27.33 -23.92
N TRP A 333 -15.04 -27.10 -23.86
CA TRP A 333 -14.41 -26.33 -22.79
C TRP A 333 -14.64 -24.83 -23.01
N ARG A 334 -14.83 -24.10 -21.90
CA ARG A 334 -15.02 -22.65 -21.88
C ARG A 334 -13.86 -21.97 -21.18
N LEU A 335 -13.57 -20.75 -21.59
CA LEU A 335 -12.64 -19.83 -20.94
C LEU A 335 -13.42 -18.73 -20.20
N THR A 336 -12.73 -17.99 -19.34
CA THR A 336 -13.28 -16.75 -18.74
C THR A 336 -13.15 -15.59 -19.73
N LYS A 337 -13.78 -14.44 -19.45
CA LYS A 337 -13.64 -13.20 -20.27
C LYS A 337 -12.18 -12.74 -20.47
N ARG A 338 -11.24 -13.20 -19.65
CA ARG A 338 -9.78 -12.93 -19.82
C ARG A 338 -9.15 -13.72 -20.97
N GLY A 339 -9.80 -14.74 -21.51
CA GLY A 339 -9.28 -15.59 -22.59
C GLY A 339 -8.17 -16.53 -22.11
N PHE A 340 -7.30 -16.94 -23.04
CA PHE A 340 -6.18 -17.86 -22.77
C PHE A 340 -4.88 -17.06 -22.58
N GLY A 341 -4.68 -16.49 -21.40
CA GLY A 341 -3.48 -15.76 -20.99
C GLY A 341 -2.55 -16.56 -20.06
N PRO A 342 -1.66 -15.92 -19.27
CA PRO A 342 -0.73 -16.60 -18.35
C PRO A 342 -1.41 -17.44 -17.27
N TRP A 343 -2.64 -17.08 -16.90
CA TRP A 343 -3.47 -17.80 -15.92
C TRP A 343 -4.84 -18.15 -16.52
N PRO A 344 -4.91 -19.07 -17.49
CA PRO A 344 -6.16 -19.45 -18.11
C PRO A 344 -6.93 -20.37 -17.15
N ARG A 345 -8.25 -20.16 -17.09
CA ARG A 345 -9.18 -21.01 -16.35
C ARG A 345 -10.10 -21.69 -17.34
N ILE A 346 -9.96 -23.00 -17.44
CA ILE A 346 -10.62 -23.86 -18.43
C ILE A 346 -11.69 -24.66 -17.70
N TYR A 347 -12.96 -24.53 -18.10
CA TYR A 347 -14.07 -25.13 -17.36
C TYR A 347 -15.24 -25.57 -18.25
N ARG A 348 -16.04 -26.51 -17.74
CA ARG A 348 -17.40 -26.79 -18.23
C ARG A 348 -18.40 -26.34 -17.17
N PRO A 349 -19.64 -25.96 -17.55
CA PRO A 349 -20.72 -25.74 -16.58
C PRO A 349 -20.86 -26.93 -15.64
N ALA A 350 -21.15 -26.67 -14.36
CA ALA A 350 -21.28 -27.74 -13.38
C ALA A 350 -22.48 -28.65 -13.73
N GLN A 351 -22.28 -29.97 -13.66
CA GLN A 351 -23.31 -30.98 -13.91
C GLN A 351 -23.48 -31.82 -12.65
N ALA A 352 -24.74 -32.05 -12.21
CA ALA A 352 -25.05 -32.77 -10.97
C ALA A 352 -24.24 -32.29 -9.73
N GLY A 353 -23.98 -30.98 -9.63
CA GLY A 353 -23.17 -30.38 -8.57
C GLY A 353 -21.64 -30.56 -8.72
N GLN A 354 -21.17 -31.38 -9.66
CA GLN A 354 -19.75 -31.56 -9.93
C GLN A 354 -19.21 -30.41 -10.80
N ARG A 355 -18.15 -29.76 -10.30
CA ARG A 355 -17.43 -28.68 -10.99
C ARG A 355 -16.28 -29.29 -11.78
N ARG A 356 -16.27 -29.09 -13.10
CA ARG A 356 -15.18 -29.53 -14.00
C ARG A 356 -14.40 -28.30 -14.45
N CYS A 357 -13.26 -28.04 -13.80
CA CYS A 357 -12.48 -26.83 -13.98
C CYS A 357 -11.02 -27.07 -13.63
N VAL A 358 -10.10 -26.64 -14.49
CA VAL A 358 -8.65 -26.67 -14.28
C VAL A 358 -8.09 -25.27 -14.49
N GLN A 359 -7.07 -24.92 -13.74
CA GLN A 359 -6.32 -23.68 -13.90
C GLN A 359 -4.91 -24.01 -14.36
N LEU A 360 -4.36 -23.19 -15.24
CA LEU A 360 -2.96 -23.30 -15.63
C LEU A 360 -2.18 -22.08 -15.13
N ALA A 361 -0.87 -22.25 -14.97
CA ALA A 361 0.09 -21.15 -14.84
C ALA A 361 1.15 -21.32 -15.92
N VAL A 362 1.12 -20.50 -16.97
CA VAL A 362 2.05 -20.58 -18.10
C VAL A 362 3.29 -19.73 -17.80
N LEU A 363 4.35 -20.37 -17.30
CA LEU A 363 5.57 -19.70 -16.84
C LEU A 363 6.20 -18.75 -17.87
N PRO A 364 6.42 -19.14 -19.15
CA PRO A 364 7.08 -18.25 -20.11
C PRO A 364 6.24 -17.02 -20.51
N TRP A 365 4.98 -16.94 -20.08
CA TRP A 365 4.13 -15.76 -20.28
C TRP A 365 4.05 -14.88 -19.03
N GLY A 366 4.93 -15.08 -18.05
CA GLY A 366 4.99 -14.28 -16.82
C GLY A 366 3.86 -14.61 -15.83
N ALA A 367 3.45 -15.89 -15.75
CA ALA A 367 2.48 -16.32 -14.74
C ALA A 367 3.00 -16.07 -13.30
N LEU A 368 4.30 -16.25 -13.08
CA LEU A 368 4.99 -15.86 -11.85
C LEU A 368 5.86 -14.64 -12.16
N ASP A 369 5.45 -13.45 -11.71
CA ASP A 369 6.23 -12.23 -11.90
C ASP A 369 7.39 -12.13 -10.91
N THR A 370 8.53 -11.62 -11.37
CA THR A 370 9.78 -11.53 -10.58
C THR A 370 9.67 -10.66 -9.33
N ARG A 371 8.78 -9.66 -9.31
CA ARG A 371 8.54 -8.84 -8.11
C ARG A 371 7.84 -9.60 -6.99
N THR A 372 6.97 -10.54 -7.34
CA THR A 372 6.21 -11.35 -6.37
C THR A 372 6.94 -12.64 -5.99
N TRP A 373 7.61 -13.28 -6.97
CA TRP A 373 8.13 -14.64 -6.87
C TRP A 373 9.65 -14.74 -7.03
N GLY A 374 10.35 -13.63 -7.29
CA GLY A 374 11.77 -13.64 -7.63
C GLY A 374 12.04 -14.54 -8.84
N GLU A 375 13.15 -15.26 -8.79
CA GLU A 375 13.55 -16.23 -9.82
C GLU A 375 12.80 -17.57 -9.72
N ALA A 376 11.73 -17.70 -8.93
CA ALA A 376 11.06 -19.00 -8.74
C ALA A 376 10.59 -19.65 -10.06
N ALA A 377 10.25 -18.85 -11.08
CA ALA A 377 9.87 -19.35 -12.41
C ALA A 377 10.99 -20.13 -13.14
N THR A 378 12.25 -19.95 -12.75
CA THR A 378 13.42 -20.63 -13.35
C THR A 378 13.90 -21.84 -12.55
N LEU A 379 13.28 -22.13 -11.40
CA LEU A 379 13.64 -23.26 -10.55
C LEU A 379 13.29 -24.61 -11.23
N PRO A 380 14.04 -25.69 -10.93
CA PRO A 380 13.69 -27.04 -11.38
C PRO A 380 12.26 -27.43 -10.97
N PRO A 381 11.52 -28.20 -11.79
CA PRO A 381 10.11 -28.52 -11.52
C PRO A 381 9.79 -29.06 -10.11
N PRO A 382 10.59 -29.96 -9.49
CA PRO A 382 10.35 -30.40 -8.12
C PRO A 382 10.45 -29.28 -7.08
N GLU A 383 11.38 -28.34 -7.28
CA GLU A 383 11.58 -27.23 -6.34
C GLU A 383 10.52 -26.13 -6.53
N LEU A 384 10.10 -25.87 -7.77
CA LEU A 384 8.96 -25.00 -8.02
C LEU A 384 7.66 -25.59 -7.43
N ALA A 385 7.47 -26.91 -7.51
CA ALA A 385 6.37 -27.60 -6.83
C ALA A 385 6.44 -27.43 -5.30
N ARG A 386 7.65 -27.44 -4.70
CA ARG A 386 7.87 -27.13 -3.28
C ARG A 386 7.49 -25.68 -2.94
N VAL A 387 7.94 -24.69 -3.72
CA VAL A 387 7.60 -23.26 -3.53
C VAL A 387 6.09 -23.05 -3.54
N LEU A 388 5.45 -23.43 -4.65
CA LEU A 388 4.03 -23.16 -4.86
C LEU A 388 3.15 -24.02 -3.94
N GLY A 389 3.56 -25.25 -3.63
CA GLY A 389 2.88 -26.11 -2.66
C GLY A 389 2.92 -25.54 -1.24
N THR A 390 4.06 -25.00 -0.82
CA THR A 390 4.20 -24.34 0.49
C THR A 390 3.33 -23.09 0.58
N TYR A 391 3.32 -22.26 -0.47
CA TYR A 391 2.39 -21.14 -0.58
C TYR A 391 0.92 -21.63 -0.57
N ALA A 392 0.59 -22.70 -1.29
CA ALA A 392 -0.77 -23.21 -1.40
C ALA A 392 -1.34 -23.72 -0.07
N ALA A 393 -0.52 -24.41 0.74
CA ALA A 393 -0.90 -24.89 2.06
C ALA A 393 -1.16 -23.74 3.05
N ARG A 394 -0.30 -22.72 3.05
CA ARG A 394 -0.37 -21.55 3.95
C ARG A 394 -1.44 -20.54 3.52
N VAL A 395 -1.45 -20.24 2.23
CA VAL A 395 -2.35 -19.29 1.55
C VAL A 395 -3.35 -20.11 0.74
N LEU A 396 -3.56 -19.94 -0.56
CA LEU A 396 -4.37 -20.89 -1.35
C LEU A 396 -3.58 -21.37 -2.55
N THR A 397 -4.02 -22.47 -3.18
CA THR A 397 -3.59 -22.83 -4.54
C THR A 397 -3.53 -21.55 -5.38
N PRO A 398 -2.35 -21.13 -5.89
CA PRO A 398 -2.19 -19.84 -6.56
C PRO A 398 -3.20 -19.62 -7.69
N ARG A 399 -3.83 -18.44 -7.76
CA ARG A 399 -4.82 -18.10 -8.81
C ARG A 399 -4.59 -16.70 -9.34
N GLY A 400 -3.80 -16.58 -10.40
CA GLY A 400 -3.36 -15.28 -10.91
C GLY A 400 -2.21 -14.69 -10.10
N SER A 401 -1.91 -13.41 -10.34
CA SER A 401 -1.02 -12.60 -9.50
C SER A 401 -1.38 -12.70 -8.01
N ALA A 402 -0.42 -12.51 -7.11
CA ALA A 402 -0.67 -12.53 -5.65
C ALA A 402 -1.82 -11.61 -5.20
N ALA A 403 -2.03 -10.47 -5.87
CA ALA A 403 -3.17 -9.59 -5.62
C ALA A 403 -4.54 -10.26 -5.85
N VAL A 404 -4.66 -11.12 -6.88
CA VAL A 404 -5.87 -11.88 -7.17
C VAL A 404 -6.01 -13.03 -6.17
N SER A 405 -4.92 -13.74 -5.83
CA SER A 405 -4.93 -14.71 -4.73
C SER A 405 -5.42 -14.08 -3.42
N GLY A 406 -4.97 -12.86 -3.08
CA GLY A 406 -5.39 -12.13 -1.88
C GLY A 406 -6.88 -11.83 -1.84
N LEU A 407 -7.46 -11.45 -2.99
CA LEU A 407 -8.90 -11.20 -3.16
C LEU A 407 -9.72 -12.51 -3.11
N GLU A 408 -9.27 -13.54 -3.83
CA GLU A 408 -9.91 -14.87 -3.85
C GLU A 408 -9.87 -15.54 -2.48
N LEU A 409 -8.84 -15.26 -1.65
CA LEU A 409 -8.76 -15.72 -0.26
C LEU A 409 -9.89 -15.15 0.60
N MET A 410 -10.23 -13.87 0.44
CA MET A 410 -11.34 -13.23 1.16
C MET A 410 -12.65 -13.96 0.85
N ALA A 411 -12.95 -14.17 -0.44
CA ALA A 411 -14.15 -14.88 -0.89
C ALA A 411 -14.14 -16.39 -0.53
N ALA A 412 -12.98 -17.04 -0.46
CA ALA A 412 -12.89 -18.44 -0.05
C ALA A 412 -13.14 -18.67 1.45
N LEU A 413 -12.72 -17.70 2.29
CA LEU A 413 -12.93 -17.74 3.75
C LEU A 413 -14.30 -17.18 4.16
N ARG A 414 -14.81 -16.19 3.43
CA ARG A 414 -16.14 -15.58 3.57
C ARG A 414 -16.91 -15.67 2.24
N PRO A 415 -17.39 -16.88 1.85
CA PRO A 415 -18.18 -17.03 0.64
C PRO A 415 -19.49 -16.23 0.75
N PRO A 416 -19.98 -15.61 -0.34
CA PRO A 416 -21.18 -14.77 -0.30
C PRO A 416 -22.43 -15.56 0.12
N THR A 417 -22.54 -16.80 -0.37
CA THR A 417 -23.76 -17.61 -0.32
C THR A 417 -23.53 -18.97 0.33
N ARG A 418 -24.60 -19.53 0.89
CA ARG A 418 -24.72 -20.91 1.39
C ARG A 418 -26.01 -21.53 0.87
N ALA A 419 -26.06 -22.85 0.81
CA ALA A 419 -27.32 -23.56 0.62
C ALA A 419 -28.22 -23.35 1.86
N VAL A 420 -29.47 -22.99 1.63
CA VAL A 420 -30.53 -22.85 2.65
C VAL A 420 -31.72 -23.65 2.19
N GLN A 421 -32.27 -24.50 3.06
CA GLN A 421 -33.49 -25.23 2.75
C GLN A 421 -34.71 -24.35 3.02
N ASP A 422 -35.61 -24.29 2.04
CA ASP A 422 -36.92 -23.66 2.17
C ASP A 422 -37.82 -24.52 3.09
N PRO A 423 -38.36 -23.98 4.20
CA PRO A 423 -39.11 -24.78 5.16
C PRO A 423 -40.48 -25.29 4.67
N GLY A 424 -41.06 -24.66 3.65
CA GLY A 424 -42.40 -25.02 3.15
C GLY A 424 -42.37 -26.05 2.01
N THR A 425 -41.32 -26.02 1.20
CA THR A 425 -41.15 -26.89 0.01
C THR A 425 -40.07 -27.96 0.18
N GLY A 426 -39.18 -27.81 1.17
CA GLY A 426 -38.00 -28.65 1.34
C GLY A 426 -36.92 -28.44 0.27
N ALA A 427 -37.11 -27.51 -0.67
CA ALA A 427 -36.18 -27.23 -1.76
C ALA A 427 -34.94 -26.46 -1.25
N TRP A 428 -33.80 -26.63 -1.93
CA TRP A 428 -32.57 -25.91 -1.59
C TRP A 428 -32.41 -24.65 -2.44
N THR A 429 -32.24 -23.51 -1.77
CA THR A 429 -32.02 -22.19 -2.37
C THR A 429 -30.66 -21.62 -1.95
N SER A 430 -30.26 -20.52 -2.58
CA SER A 430 -29.05 -19.77 -2.23
C SER A 430 -29.39 -18.65 -1.26
N GLY A 431 -28.89 -18.73 -0.02
CA GLY A 431 -29.04 -17.68 0.99
C GLY A 431 -27.71 -17.09 1.44
N ALA A 432 -27.75 -15.90 2.04
CA ALA A 432 -26.55 -15.19 2.51
C ALA A 432 -25.76 -15.96 3.60
N VAL A 433 -24.44 -15.81 3.58
CA VAL A 433 -23.57 -16.17 4.71
C VAL A 433 -23.41 -14.98 5.64
N PRO A 434 -23.78 -15.08 6.94
CA PRO A 434 -23.64 -13.99 7.88
C PRO A 434 -22.20 -13.42 7.95
N GLY A 435 -22.08 -12.10 7.87
CA GLY A 435 -20.79 -11.40 7.88
C GLY A 435 -19.96 -11.57 6.60
N SER A 436 -20.58 -11.87 5.46
CA SER A 436 -19.95 -11.90 4.13
C SER A 436 -20.50 -10.78 3.25
N LEU A 437 -19.73 -10.40 2.23
CA LEU A 437 -20.17 -9.51 1.16
C LEU A 437 -20.94 -10.33 0.13
N THR A 438 -22.23 -10.05 -0.05
CA THR A 438 -23.16 -10.87 -0.85
C THR A 438 -23.24 -10.44 -2.30
N GLU A 439 -23.35 -9.12 -2.52
CA GLU A 439 -23.59 -8.50 -3.83
C GLU A 439 -22.67 -7.28 -4.02
N PRO A 440 -22.43 -6.83 -5.27
CA PRO A 440 -21.80 -5.54 -5.54
C PRO A 440 -22.68 -4.42 -4.99
N VAL A 441 -22.07 -3.40 -4.39
CA VAL A 441 -22.75 -2.20 -3.90
C VAL A 441 -22.02 -0.97 -4.42
N ASP A 442 -22.76 0.07 -4.77
CA ASP A 442 -22.15 1.34 -5.12
C ASP A 442 -21.47 1.98 -3.88
N PRO A 443 -20.34 2.68 -4.08
CA PRO A 443 -19.68 3.43 -3.01
C PRO A 443 -20.47 4.70 -2.69
N ALA A 444 -20.32 5.22 -1.46
CA ALA A 444 -20.76 6.59 -1.21
C ALA A 444 -19.94 7.57 -2.09
N PRO A 445 -20.51 8.70 -2.55
CA PRO A 445 -19.80 9.64 -3.43
C PRO A 445 -18.39 10.06 -2.97
N PRO A 446 -18.12 10.31 -1.67
CA PRO A 446 -16.77 10.63 -1.21
C PRO A 446 -15.79 9.46 -1.29
N GLU A 447 -16.27 8.21 -1.12
CA GLU A 447 -15.46 6.99 -1.13
C GLU A 447 -15.04 6.56 -2.55
N ALA A 448 -15.74 7.06 -3.56
CA ALA A 448 -15.57 6.66 -4.95
C ALA A 448 -14.29 7.29 -5.56
N PRO A 449 -13.47 6.54 -6.32
CA PRO A 449 -12.36 7.12 -7.10
C PRO A 449 -12.88 7.95 -8.28
N ASP A 450 -12.07 8.86 -8.82
CA ASP A 450 -12.52 9.86 -9.82
C ASP A 450 -13.09 9.26 -11.11
N GLU A 451 -12.67 8.06 -11.50
CA GLU A 451 -13.21 7.37 -12.68
C GLU A 451 -14.62 6.79 -12.47
N HIS A 452 -15.09 6.68 -11.22
CA HIS A 452 -16.33 5.96 -10.91
C HIS A 452 -17.55 6.65 -11.52
N PRO A 453 -18.53 5.89 -12.09
CA PRO A 453 -19.76 6.47 -12.63
C PRO A 453 -20.50 7.41 -11.67
N VAL A 454 -20.50 7.10 -10.37
CA VAL A 454 -21.08 7.94 -9.29
C VAL A 454 -20.39 9.31 -9.15
N VAL A 455 -19.08 9.42 -9.44
CA VAL A 455 -18.38 10.72 -9.43
C VAL A 455 -18.65 11.46 -10.73
N ALA A 456 -18.62 10.76 -11.87
CA ALA A 456 -18.85 11.32 -13.19
C ALA A 456 -20.29 11.85 -13.41
N SER A 457 -21.27 11.40 -12.62
CA SER A 457 -22.63 11.94 -12.63
C SER A 457 -22.82 13.18 -11.73
N LEU A 458 -21.89 13.45 -10.82
CA LEU A 458 -21.96 14.57 -9.86
C LEU A 458 -21.07 15.74 -10.24
N TYR A 459 -19.89 15.47 -10.83
CA TYR A 459 -18.88 16.49 -11.11
C TYR A 459 -18.50 16.54 -12.61
N PRO A 460 -18.23 17.73 -13.17
CA PRO A 460 -17.78 17.84 -14.55
C PRO A 460 -16.39 17.20 -14.74
N ARG A 461 -16.13 16.69 -15.95
CA ARG A 461 -14.86 16.03 -16.27
C ARG A 461 -13.68 17.00 -16.07
N GLY A 462 -12.72 16.58 -15.24
CA GLY A 462 -11.55 17.40 -14.89
C GLY A 462 -11.71 18.25 -13.64
N HIS A 463 -12.88 18.20 -12.97
CA HIS A 463 -13.05 18.73 -11.62
C HIS A 463 -12.01 18.13 -10.67
N ARG A 464 -11.37 18.97 -9.86
CA ARG A 464 -10.41 18.56 -8.83
C ARG A 464 -11.13 18.57 -7.49
N ARG A 465 -11.51 17.38 -7.01
CA ARG A 465 -12.29 17.27 -5.77
C ARG A 465 -11.54 17.81 -4.55
N THR A 466 -12.23 18.56 -3.71
CA THR A 466 -11.72 19.11 -2.45
C THR A 466 -11.86 18.12 -1.28
N PRO A 467 -11.23 18.36 -0.12
CA PRO A 467 -11.30 17.43 1.03
C PRO A 467 -12.73 17.18 1.57
N ASP A 468 -13.66 18.10 1.33
CA ASP A 468 -15.10 17.99 1.62
C ASP A 468 -15.92 17.34 0.48
N GLU A 469 -15.26 16.86 -0.59
CA GLU A 469 -15.87 16.12 -1.71
C GLU A 469 -15.28 14.70 -1.92
N VAL A 470 -14.11 14.40 -1.35
CA VAL A 470 -13.44 13.10 -1.48
C VAL A 470 -12.82 12.60 -0.16
N LEU A 471 -12.94 11.29 0.09
CA LEU A 471 -12.33 10.58 1.21
C LEU A 471 -10.87 10.19 0.86
N ASP A 472 -9.90 11.00 1.31
CA ASP A 472 -8.47 10.75 1.08
C ASP A 472 -7.82 9.92 2.20
N GLU A 473 -8.17 8.64 2.25
CA GLU A 473 -7.62 7.68 3.21
C GLU A 473 -6.46 6.87 2.62
N GLU A 474 -5.29 7.50 2.56
CA GLU A 474 -4.00 6.90 2.18
C GLU A 474 -3.02 6.83 3.36
N ALA A 475 -1.93 6.06 3.21
CA ALA A 475 -0.88 5.91 4.22
C ALA A 475 0.06 7.14 4.23
N PHE A 476 0.94 7.26 5.23
CA PHE A 476 1.78 8.45 5.36
C PHE A 476 2.80 8.58 4.22
N GLU A 477 2.93 9.78 3.66
CA GLU A 477 4.11 10.25 2.93
C GLU A 477 4.48 11.62 3.49
N TRP A 478 5.35 11.64 4.50
CA TRP A 478 5.64 12.84 5.29
C TRP A 478 7.13 12.96 5.61
N THR A 479 7.59 14.21 5.68
CA THR A 479 8.93 14.58 6.16
C THR A 479 8.81 15.71 7.18
N ARG A 480 9.65 15.67 8.20
CA ARG A 480 9.78 16.78 9.16
C ARG A 480 10.55 17.91 8.50
N ASP A 481 10.14 19.15 8.76
CA ASP A 481 10.92 20.32 8.32
C ASP A 481 12.33 20.28 8.95
N ALA A 482 13.34 20.55 8.13
CA ALA A 482 14.73 20.63 8.57
C ALA A 482 14.96 21.80 9.55
N GLU A 483 14.15 22.88 9.47
CA GLU A 483 14.19 23.98 10.44
C GLU A 483 13.67 23.56 11.84
N LEU A 484 13.06 22.37 11.99
CA LEU A 484 12.60 21.79 13.27
C LEU A 484 13.57 20.76 13.89
N LEU A 485 14.76 20.55 13.30
CA LEU A 485 15.80 19.73 13.92
C LEU A 485 16.43 20.47 15.10
N THR A 486 16.51 19.83 16.26
CA THR A 486 17.20 20.37 17.43
C THR A 486 18.71 20.18 17.34
N ASP A 487 19.50 21.01 18.03
CA ASP A 487 20.97 20.85 18.10
C ASP A 487 21.38 19.47 18.67
N ALA A 488 20.58 18.90 19.58
CA ALA A 488 20.79 17.57 20.15
C ALA A 488 20.53 16.44 19.13
N GLU A 489 19.60 16.62 18.21
CA GLU A 489 19.36 15.72 17.09
C GLU A 489 20.44 15.88 16.01
N CYS A 490 20.92 17.10 15.75
CA CYS A 490 22.05 17.37 14.87
C CYS A 490 23.40 16.91 15.43
N ALA A 491 23.48 16.51 16.70
CA ALA A 491 24.64 15.85 17.30
C ALA A 491 24.64 14.32 17.11
N LYS A 492 23.55 13.73 16.60
CA LYS A 492 23.43 12.28 16.37
C LYS A 492 24.28 11.82 15.19
N ALA A 493 24.79 10.59 15.25
CA ALA A 493 25.65 10.04 14.20
C ALA A 493 24.85 9.38 13.06
N TYR A 494 23.70 8.78 13.37
CA TYR A 494 22.96 7.92 12.44
C TYR A 494 21.53 8.38 12.20
N ALA A 495 21.02 8.02 11.02
CA ALA A 495 19.60 7.93 10.72
C ALA A 495 19.24 6.45 10.57
N VAL A 496 18.27 5.97 11.34
CA VAL A 496 17.89 4.56 11.43
C VAL A 496 16.42 4.39 11.05
N GLY A 497 16.15 3.51 10.10
CA GLY A 497 14.82 3.13 9.66
C GLY A 497 14.27 1.95 10.43
N ILE A 498 13.02 2.05 10.86
CA ILE A 498 12.18 0.93 11.31
C ILE A 498 10.97 0.80 10.40
N ASP A 499 10.49 -0.42 10.21
CA ASP A 499 9.32 -0.69 9.37
C ASP A 499 8.36 -1.66 10.07
N VAL A 500 7.05 -1.36 10.02
CA VAL A 500 6.01 -2.11 10.73
C VAL A 500 5.56 -3.31 9.90
N ASN A 501 6.05 -4.51 10.26
CA ASN A 501 5.75 -5.77 9.56
C ASN A 501 4.27 -5.93 9.21
N THR A 502 3.95 -5.89 7.92
CA THR A 502 2.61 -6.08 7.35
C THR A 502 1.55 -5.17 7.97
N ALA A 503 1.77 -3.85 8.03
CA ALA A 503 0.90 -2.95 8.79
C ALA A 503 -0.58 -3.01 8.38
N PHE A 504 -0.88 -3.09 7.08
CA PHE A 504 -2.26 -3.23 6.57
C PHE A 504 -2.91 -4.57 6.96
N LEU A 505 -2.13 -5.64 7.09
CA LEU A 505 -2.61 -6.93 7.61
C LEU A 505 -3.01 -6.77 9.09
N ALA A 506 -2.12 -6.18 9.89
CA ALA A 506 -2.38 -5.92 11.31
C ALA A 506 -3.61 -5.00 11.52
N ALA A 507 -3.80 -4.01 10.64
CA ALA A 507 -4.95 -3.09 10.66
C ALA A 507 -6.28 -3.76 10.28
N ALA A 508 -6.27 -4.84 9.48
CA ALA A 508 -7.46 -5.62 9.14
C ALA A 508 -7.95 -6.55 10.28
N ASN A 509 -7.16 -6.75 11.33
CA ASN A 509 -7.47 -7.63 12.46
C ASN A 509 -8.72 -7.15 13.23
N ARG A 510 -9.81 -7.93 13.17
CA ARG A 510 -11.12 -7.62 13.79
C ARG A 510 -11.76 -6.28 13.39
N LEU A 511 -11.27 -5.62 12.35
CA LEU A 511 -11.85 -4.36 11.86
C LEU A 511 -13.30 -4.62 11.40
N ALA A 512 -14.25 -3.99 12.07
CA ALA A 512 -15.66 -4.02 11.68
C ALA A 512 -15.84 -3.17 10.42
N VAL A 513 -16.43 -3.75 9.39
CA VAL A 513 -16.69 -3.08 8.10
C VAL A 513 -18.13 -3.29 7.68
N GLY A 514 -18.67 -2.34 6.91
CA GLY A 514 -20.04 -2.41 6.44
C GLY A 514 -20.25 -3.52 5.41
N LEU A 515 -21.42 -4.16 5.41
CA LEU A 515 -21.70 -5.32 4.55
C LEU A 515 -22.52 -4.97 3.31
N GLY A 516 -23.30 -3.88 3.35
CA GLY A 516 -24.15 -3.43 2.25
C GLY A 516 -23.92 -1.96 1.87
N GLU A 517 -24.95 -1.36 1.26
CA GLU A 517 -25.00 0.04 0.83
C GLU A 517 -24.85 1.02 2.01
N ALA A 518 -24.39 2.23 1.70
CA ALA A 518 -24.28 3.32 2.65
C ALA A 518 -25.56 4.17 2.70
N VAL A 519 -25.97 4.56 3.90
CA VAL A 519 -27.10 5.47 4.15
C VAL A 519 -26.56 6.85 4.46
N HIS A 520 -27.00 7.87 3.71
CA HIS A 520 -26.68 9.27 3.99
C HIS A 520 -27.47 9.78 5.20
N VAL A 521 -26.80 10.43 6.14
CA VAL A 521 -27.38 11.03 7.34
C VAL A 521 -26.79 12.41 7.59
N ARG A 522 -27.62 13.38 7.99
CA ARG A 522 -27.22 14.77 8.28
C ARG A 522 -27.19 15.03 9.78
N ALA A 523 -26.21 15.82 10.23
CA ALA A 523 -25.90 16.11 11.62
C ALA A 523 -25.94 14.88 12.57
N PRO A 524 -25.33 13.73 12.20
CA PRO A 524 -25.40 12.53 13.03
C PRO A 524 -24.53 12.67 14.29
N ALA A 525 -24.96 12.04 15.39
CA ALA A 525 -24.04 11.75 16.48
C ALA A 525 -22.98 10.74 16.00
N PHE A 526 -21.71 10.97 16.33
CA PHE A 526 -20.63 10.06 15.95
C PHE A 526 -20.70 8.76 16.76
N ASP A 527 -20.75 7.61 16.07
CA ASP A 527 -20.63 6.28 16.66
C ASP A 527 -19.45 5.52 16.05
N LYS A 528 -18.42 5.29 16.86
CA LYS A 528 -17.21 4.56 16.47
C LYS A 528 -17.45 3.07 16.12
N SER A 529 -18.61 2.52 16.47
CA SER A 529 -18.99 1.14 16.13
C SER A 529 -19.64 1.00 14.76
N VAL A 530 -20.06 2.11 14.14
CA VAL A 530 -20.72 2.15 12.83
C VAL A 530 -19.70 2.48 11.74
N PRO A 531 -19.41 1.55 10.80
CA PRO A 531 -18.53 1.83 9.68
C PRO A 531 -19.15 2.82 8.70
N GLY A 532 -18.34 3.77 8.23
CA GLY A 532 -18.76 4.79 7.26
C GLY A 532 -17.67 5.83 7.02
N CYS A 533 -18.01 6.84 6.23
CA CYS A 533 -17.25 8.08 6.13
C CYS A 533 -18.08 9.25 6.69
N TRP A 534 -17.39 10.24 7.26
CA TRP A 534 -17.97 11.33 8.03
C TRP A 534 -17.33 12.64 7.59
N LEU A 535 -18.14 13.64 7.30
CA LEU A 535 -17.68 15.02 7.07
C LEU A 535 -17.54 15.71 8.42
N VAL A 536 -16.31 15.98 8.84
CA VAL A 536 -15.98 16.52 10.16
C VAL A 536 -14.91 17.60 10.03
N ASP A 537 -15.02 18.66 10.81
CA ASP A 537 -13.89 19.59 10.99
C ASP A 537 -12.95 19.05 12.08
N LEU A 538 -11.74 18.66 11.66
CA LEU A 538 -10.65 18.25 12.57
C LEU A 538 -9.50 19.28 12.60
N SER A 539 -9.64 20.42 11.91
CA SER A 539 -8.63 21.49 11.84
C SER A 539 -8.27 22.06 13.21
N GLY A 540 -9.22 22.06 14.16
CA GLY A 540 -9.01 22.54 15.54
C GLY A 540 -8.04 21.70 16.37
N ILE A 541 -7.74 20.45 15.98
CA ILE A 541 -6.84 19.56 16.73
C ILE A 541 -5.39 19.86 16.35
N GLU A 542 -4.70 20.60 17.22
CA GLU A 542 -3.26 20.87 17.07
C GLU A 542 -2.40 19.68 17.52
N ILE A 543 -1.40 19.35 16.71
CA ILE A 543 -0.37 18.33 16.94
C ILE A 543 0.99 19.03 17.00
N ASP A 544 1.95 18.49 17.75
CA ASP A 544 3.34 18.95 17.73
C ASP A 544 3.90 18.90 16.29
N PRO A 545 4.51 19.98 15.76
CA PRO A 545 4.94 20.04 14.37
C PRO A 545 6.11 19.09 14.05
N ARG A 546 6.75 18.48 15.06
CA ARG A 546 7.72 17.40 14.88
C ARG A 546 7.06 16.02 14.64
N LEU A 547 5.74 15.92 14.68
CA LEU A 547 4.95 14.75 14.31
C LEU A 547 4.08 15.05 13.07
N PRO A 548 3.74 14.05 12.25
CA PRO A 548 2.73 14.21 11.20
C PRO A 548 1.35 14.45 11.82
N ASN A 549 0.51 15.24 11.16
CA ASN A 549 -0.92 15.25 11.49
C ASN A 549 -1.59 13.92 11.05
N PRO A 550 -2.29 13.19 11.93
CA PRO A 550 -2.86 11.88 11.59
C PRO A 550 -4.07 11.91 10.67
N PHE A 551 -4.62 13.09 10.37
CA PHE A 551 -5.85 13.24 9.60
C PHE A 551 -5.61 13.38 8.10
N THR A 552 -4.37 13.59 7.63
CA THR A 552 -4.05 13.61 6.19
C THR A 552 -2.91 12.65 5.85
N PRO A 553 -2.85 12.09 4.62
CA PRO A 553 -1.73 11.25 4.18
C PRO A 553 -0.39 12.00 4.17
N GLY A 554 -0.40 13.29 3.79
CA GLY A 554 0.79 14.14 3.77
C GLY A 554 1.27 14.60 5.15
N GLY A 555 0.59 14.23 6.25
CA GLY A 555 0.93 14.69 7.61
C GLY A 555 0.71 16.19 7.85
N ILE A 556 -0.04 16.88 6.97
CA ILE A 556 -0.35 18.30 7.05
C ILE A 556 -1.65 18.50 7.86
N ARG A 557 -1.72 19.57 8.65
CA ARG A 557 -2.94 19.95 9.40
C ARG A 557 -4.10 20.25 8.41
N PRO A 558 -5.31 19.69 8.59
CA PRO A 558 -6.50 20.11 7.84
C PRO A 558 -6.80 21.60 8.07
N ASP A 559 -7.32 22.27 7.05
CA ASP A 559 -7.70 23.69 7.05
C ASP A 559 -9.21 23.93 7.26
N GLY A 560 -10.02 22.86 7.25
CA GLY A 560 -11.45 22.91 7.55
C GLY A 560 -12.11 21.52 7.59
N PRO A 561 -13.42 21.43 7.32
CA PRO A 561 -14.15 20.18 7.18
C PRO A 561 -13.60 19.28 6.06
N ALA A 562 -13.47 17.98 6.32
CA ALA A 562 -13.10 16.99 5.31
C ALA A 562 -13.74 15.62 5.59
N TRP A 563 -13.75 14.74 4.59
CA TRP A 563 -14.22 13.36 4.73
C TRP A 563 -13.18 12.46 5.38
N TYR A 564 -13.58 11.77 6.43
CA TYR A 564 -12.76 10.83 7.18
C TYR A 564 -13.47 9.49 7.39
N ALA A 565 -12.74 8.38 7.37
CA ALA A 565 -13.30 7.08 7.73
C ALA A 565 -13.52 6.97 9.25
N THR A 566 -14.46 6.13 9.70
CA THR A 566 -14.73 5.91 11.14
C THR A 566 -13.45 5.75 12.00
N PRO A 567 -12.39 5.02 11.60
CA PRO A 567 -11.17 4.89 12.40
C PRO A 567 -10.44 6.21 12.66
N THR A 568 -10.42 7.12 11.68
CA THR A 568 -9.77 8.43 11.76
C THR A 568 -10.51 9.34 12.74
N VAL A 569 -11.85 9.41 12.65
CA VAL A 569 -12.69 10.20 13.58
C VAL A 569 -12.67 9.60 14.99
N ALA A 570 -12.67 8.26 15.11
CA ALA A 570 -12.53 7.58 16.39
C ALA A 570 -11.18 7.90 17.07
N TYR A 571 -10.10 8.01 16.29
CA TYR A 571 -8.80 8.41 16.81
C TYR A 571 -8.73 9.90 17.17
N ALA A 572 -9.35 10.77 16.37
CA ALA A 572 -9.51 12.18 16.74
C ALA A 572 -10.22 12.32 18.11
N ARG A 573 -11.27 11.53 18.35
CA ARG A 573 -11.97 11.50 19.64
C ARG A 573 -11.09 10.95 20.76
N GLU A 574 -10.32 9.89 20.51
CA GLU A 574 -9.33 9.36 21.46
C GLU A 574 -8.31 10.43 21.88
N LEU A 575 -7.79 11.23 20.93
CA LEU A 575 -6.87 12.33 21.23
C LEU A 575 -7.55 13.43 22.08
N VAL A 576 -8.74 13.88 21.68
CA VAL A 576 -9.51 14.90 22.43
C VAL A 576 -9.77 14.45 23.86
N ASP A 577 -10.24 13.22 24.07
CA ASP A 577 -10.56 12.69 25.40
C ASP A 577 -9.30 12.42 26.25
N THR A 578 -8.24 11.86 25.65
CA THR A 578 -7.00 11.50 26.37
C THR A 578 -6.24 12.73 26.84
N TYR A 579 -6.09 13.74 25.97
CA TYR A 579 -5.30 14.93 26.23
C TYR A 579 -6.13 16.15 26.62
N ARG A 580 -7.47 15.98 26.80
CA ARG A 580 -8.43 17.02 27.17
C ARG A 580 -8.37 18.26 26.26
N LEU A 581 -8.26 18.04 24.96
CA LEU A 581 -8.13 19.12 23.99
C LEU A 581 -9.43 19.95 23.92
N PRO A 582 -9.36 21.29 23.77
CA PRO A 582 -10.52 22.18 23.78
C PRO A 582 -11.27 22.18 22.43
N VAL A 583 -11.55 21.00 21.88
CA VAL A 583 -12.15 20.80 20.55
C VAL A 583 -13.37 19.89 20.67
N THR A 584 -14.47 20.24 20.02
CA THR A 584 -15.66 19.39 19.94
C THR A 584 -15.76 18.75 18.57
N ILE A 585 -15.84 17.42 18.53
CA ILE A 585 -16.06 16.66 17.29
C ILE A 585 -17.56 16.59 17.03
N ALA A 586 -18.01 17.28 15.98
CA ALA A 586 -19.40 17.31 15.52
C ALA A 586 -19.46 17.03 14.02
N PRO A 587 -19.89 15.83 13.57
CA PRO A 587 -20.07 15.54 12.16
C PRO A 587 -21.17 16.39 11.53
N VAL A 588 -20.89 16.96 10.36
CA VAL A 588 -21.84 17.73 9.55
C VAL A 588 -22.81 16.78 8.85
N GLU A 589 -22.27 15.71 8.27
CA GLU A 589 -23.02 14.60 7.67
C GLU A 589 -22.14 13.34 7.60
N ALA A 590 -22.75 12.20 7.32
CA ALA A 590 -22.04 10.93 7.16
C ALA A 590 -22.74 9.99 6.18
N TRP A 591 -21.98 9.05 5.65
CA TRP A 591 -22.46 7.89 4.90
C TRP A 591 -22.16 6.63 5.72
N VAL A 592 -23.18 6.06 6.34
CA VAL A 592 -23.05 5.02 7.38
C VAL A 592 -23.62 3.68 6.94
N ARG A 593 -23.02 2.57 7.41
CA ARG A 593 -23.44 1.20 7.11
C ARG A 593 -23.87 0.48 8.39
N THR A 594 -25.18 0.35 8.58
CA THR A 594 -25.79 -0.23 9.80
C THR A 594 -25.54 -1.73 9.94
N ALA A 595 -25.49 -2.47 8.84
CA ALA A 595 -25.06 -3.85 8.82
C ALA A 595 -23.53 -3.93 8.73
N SER A 596 -22.87 -4.41 9.78
CA SER A 596 -21.41 -4.54 9.85
C SER A 596 -20.93 -5.89 10.40
N ALA A 597 -19.72 -6.30 10.03
CA ALA A 597 -19.04 -7.44 10.62
C ALA A 597 -17.50 -7.38 10.40
N PRO A 598 -16.70 -8.14 11.16
CA PRO A 598 -15.28 -8.33 10.87
C PRO A 598 -15.10 -9.29 9.67
N TYR A 599 -15.37 -8.79 8.46
CA TYR A 599 -15.27 -9.54 7.21
C TYR A 599 -13.84 -10.08 7.01
N LEU A 600 -12.82 -9.23 7.21
CA LEU A 600 -11.41 -9.55 7.00
C LEU A 600 -10.75 -10.36 8.13
N ASP A 601 -11.40 -10.62 9.26
CA ASP A 601 -10.77 -11.31 10.40
C ASP A 601 -10.26 -12.75 10.08
N PRO A 602 -10.99 -13.61 9.35
CA PRO A 602 -10.45 -14.90 8.91
C PRO A 602 -9.27 -14.76 7.92
N TRP A 603 -9.32 -13.75 7.04
CA TRP A 603 -8.26 -13.44 6.08
C TRP A 603 -6.99 -12.97 6.79
N TYR A 604 -7.15 -12.10 7.79
CA TYR A 604 -6.10 -11.67 8.71
C TYR A 604 -5.44 -12.86 9.40
N LYS A 605 -6.22 -13.70 10.09
CA LYS A 605 -5.71 -14.85 10.85
C LYS A 605 -4.86 -15.75 9.97
N ARG A 606 -5.38 -16.10 8.78
CA ARG A 606 -4.73 -17.04 7.87
C ARG A 606 -3.44 -16.49 7.27
N LEU A 607 -3.42 -15.22 6.85
CA LEU A 607 -2.18 -14.60 6.33
C LEU A 607 -1.17 -14.29 7.45
N SER A 608 -1.62 -13.96 8.66
CA SER A 608 -0.78 -13.80 9.85
C SER A 608 -0.08 -15.11 10.21
N GLU A 609 -0.81 -16.22 10.20
CA GLU A 609 -0.26 -17.58 10.40
C GLU A 609 0.69 -17.97 9.26
N ALA A 610 0.31 -17.76 8.00
CA ALA A 610 1.16 -18.02 6.84
C ALA A 610 2.51 -17.27 6.91
N TYR A 611 2.47 -15.97 7.22
CA TYR A 611 3.65 -15.13 7.38
C TYR A 611 4.53 -15.61 8.55
N LYS A 612 3.97 -15.77 9.75
CA LYS A 612 4.73 -16.21 10.93
C LYS A 612 5.32 -17.61 10.78
N ALA A 613 4.61 -18.55 10.15
CA ALA A 613 5.13 -19.89 9.87
C ALA A 613 6.31 -19.83 8.89
N THR A 614 6.20 -19.04 7.82
CA THR A 614 7.29 -18.85 6.86
C THR A 614 8.51 -18.20 7.50
N MET A 615 8.32 -17.18 8.34
CA MET A 615 9.41 -16.55 9.09
C MET A 615 10.07 -17.52 10.09
N ALA A 616 9.28 -18.36 10.76
CA ALA A 616 9.80 -19.33 11.73
C ALA A 616 10.66 -20.43 11.09
N ASP A 617 10.30 -20.87 9.88
CA ASP A 617 11.12 -21.80 9.07
C ASP A 617 12.40 -21.13 8.56
N LEU A 618 12.34 -19.84 8.22
CA LEU A 618 13.50 -18.98 7.94
C LEU A 618 14.27 -18.56 9.21
N GLY A 619 14.03 -19.23 10.35
CA GLY A 619 14.76 -19.04 11.61
C GLY A 619 14.25 -17.92 12.53
N VAL A 620 13.39 -17.02 12.06
CA VAL A 620 12.91 -15.84 12.80
C VAL A 620 11.62 -16.16 13.57
N LYS A 621 11.72 -16.31 14.90
CA LYS A 621 10.63 -16.83 15.75
C LYS A 621 10.02 -15.76 16.65
N SER A 622 8.73 -15.92 16.95
CA SER A 622 8.05 -15.07 17.94
C SER A 622 8.61 -15.33 19.34
N GLY A 623 8.85 -14.26 20.11
CA GLY A 623 9.40 -14.36 21.47
C GLY A 623 10.93 -14.42 21.57
N MET A 624 11.65 -14.26 20.46
CA MET A 624 13.09 -13.95 20.49
C MET A 624 13.37 -12.66 21.29
N SER A 625 14.55 -12.57 21.92
CA SER A 625 15.06 -11.29 22.41
C SER A 625 15.34 -10.35 21.24
N GLU A 626 15.30 -9.04 21.47
CA GLU A 626 15.43 -8.05 20.40
C GLU A 626 16.77 -8.14 19.65
N PRO A 627 17.95 -8.34 20.31
CA PRO A 627 19.20 -8.58 19.59
C PRO A 627 19.21 -9.86 18.76
N ALA A 628 18.62 -10.96 19.27
CA ALA A 628 18.55 -12.23 18.54
C ALA A 628 17.59 -12.15 17.34
N PHE A 629 16.50 -11.38 17.46
CA PHE A 629 15.60 -11.08 16.37
C PHE A 629 16.30 -10.27 15.26
N LEU A 630 17.06 -9.23 15.61
CA LEU A 630 17.81 -8.43 14.63
C LEU A 630 18.87 -9.27 13.89
N ALA A 631 19.68 -10.04 14.61
CA ALA A 631 20.68 -10.93 14.00
C ALA A 631 20.07 -12.00 13.07
N ALA A 632 18.90 -12.55 13.44
CA ALA A 632 18.16 -13.47 12.58
C ALA A 632 17.60 -12.75 11.34
N MET A 633 17.07 -11.54 11.49
CA MET A 633 16.54 -10.73 10.38
C MET A 633 17.59 -10.32 9.35
N GLU A 634 18.86 -10.17 9.74
CA GLU A 634 19.95 -9.84 8.81
C GLU A 634 20.23 -10.96 7.79
N THR A 635 20.07 -12.23 8.21
CA THR A 635 20.47 -13.41 7.42
C THR A 635 19.31 -14.26 6.90
N HIS A 636 18.08 -14.10 7.43
CA HIS A 636 16.94 -15.00 7.17
C HIS A 636 16.68 -15.33 5.69
N ARG A 637 16.81 -14.36 4.76
CA ARG A 637 16.54 -14.60 3.33
C ARG A 637 17.59 -15.48 2.63
N GLN A 638 18.76 -15.66 3.25
CA GLN A 638 19.89 -16.41 2.68
C GLN A 638 19.81 -17.91 2.96
N SER A 639 18.98 -18.34 3.93
CA SER A 639 18.96 -19.75 4.39
C SER A 639 18.19 -20.70 3.46
N ASP A 640 17.10 -20.23 2.84
CA ASP A 640 16.33 -20.99 1.84
C ASP A 640 15.66 -20.00 0.84
N PRO A 641 16.24 -19.83 -0.37
CA PRO A 641 15.70 -18.93 -1.39
C PRO A 641 14.25 -19.24 -1.78
N ALA A 642 13.81 -20.50 -1.72
CA ALA A 642 12.44 -20.89 -2.03
C ALA A 642 11.46 -20.39 -0.96
N LEU A 643 11.82 -20.50 0.32
CA LEU A 643 11.03 -19.95 1.42
C LEU A 643 11.06 -18.42 1.44
N ALA A 644 12.17 -17.79 1.01
CA ALA A 644 12.23 -16.35 0.79
C ALA A 644 11.26 -15.91 -0.34
N ALA A 645 11.16 -16.65 -1.44
CA ALA A 645 10.16 -16.41 -2.48
C ALA A 645 8.71 -16.58 -1.97
N VAL A 646 8.44 -17.62 -1.16
CA VAL A 646 7.13 -17.81 -0.50
C VAL A 646 6.80 -16.64 0.43
N LEU A 647 7.78 -16.13 1.18
CA LEU A 647 7.61 -14.96 2.06
C LEU A 647 7.23 -13.70 1.26
N THR A 648 7.94 -13.42 0.17
CA THR A 648 7.66 -12.29 -0.73
C THR A 648 6.26 -12.42 -1.33
N ALA A 649 5.89 -13.61 -1.82
CA ALA A 649 4.56 -13.87 -2.36
C ALA A 649 3.44 -13.70 -1.31
N ILE A 650 3.66 -14.07 -0.05
CA ILE A 650 2.71 -13.82 1.06
C ILE A 650 2.54 -12.32 1.29
N LYS A 651 3.62 -11.53 1.35
CA LYS A 651 3.55 -10.07 1.51
C LYS A 651 2.82 -9.40 0.34
N ALA A 652 3.17 -9.77 -0.89
CA ALA A 652 2.48 -9.30 -2.09
C ALA A 652 0.98 -9.68 -2.11
N THR A 653 0.61 -10.81 -1.49
CA THR A 653 -0.79 -11.24 -1.33
C THR A 653 -1.57 -10.32 -0.40
N VAL A 654 -0.95 -9.87 0.70
CA VAL A 654 -1.52 -8.86 1.61
C VAL A 654 -1.73 -7.54 0.87
N LYS A 655 -0.64 -6.93 0.36
CA LYS A 655 -0.62 -5.61 -0.28
C LYS A 655 -1.57 -5.56 -1.48
N GLY A 656 -1.43 -6.53 -2.37
CA GLY A 656 -2.26 -6.65 -3.57
C GLY A 656 -3.73 -6.96 -3.28
N GLY A 657 -4.01 -7.78 -2.26
CA GLY A 657 -5.38 -8.11 -1.86
C GLY A 657 -6.16 -6.88 -1.37
N ILE A 658 -5.55 -6.04 -0.52
CA ILE A 658 -6.13 -4.77 -0.07
C ILE A 658 -6.24 -3.78 -1.24
N GLY A 659 -5.22 -3.69 -2.10
CA GLY A 659 -5.27 -2.85 -3.31
C GLY A 659 -6.43 -3.18 -4.26
N LYS A 660 -6.78 -4.47 -4.41
CA LYS A 660 -7.88 -4.93 -5.27
C LYS A 660 -9.28 -4.50 -4.79
N LEU A 661 -9.43 -4.06 -3.55
CA LEU A 661 -10.68 -3.51 -3.02
C LEU A 661 -11.05 -2.17 -3.67
N ARG A 662 -10.08 -1.36 -4.12
CA ARG A 662 -10.27 -0.15 -4.95
C ARG A 662 -9.52 -0.28 -6.28
N GLU A 663 -9.75 -1.40 -6.98
CA GLU A 663 -9.17 -1.62 -8.31
C GLU A 663 -9.73 -0.59 -9.30
N ARG A 664 -8.87 0.33 -9.75
CA ARG A 664 -9.14 1.31 -10.82
C ARG A 664 -9.27 0.62 -12.19
N PRO A 665 -9.90 1.25 -13.20
CA PRO A 665 -9.91 0.72 -14.57
C PRO A 665 -8.48 0.53 -15.11
N GLN A 666 -8.33 -0.41 -16.06
CA GLN A 666 -7.04 -0.75 -16.67
C GLN A 666 -7.14 -0.73 -18.20
N GLY A 667 -6.08 -0.31 -18.87
CA GLY A 667 -5.98 -0.27 -20.33
C GLY A 667 -6.44 1.05 -20.95
N THR A 668 -5.95 1.34 -22.15
CA THR A 668 -6.18 2.61 -22.89
C THR A 668 -7.57 2.70 -23.53
N SER A 669 -8.35 1.62 -23.55
CA SER A 669 -9.72 1.58 -24.08
C SER A 669 -10.79 2.05 -23.08
N TYR A 670 -10.41 2.28 -21.82
CA TYR A 670 -11.33 2.79 -20.81
C TYR A 670 -11.77 4.24 -21.11
N ARG A 671 -13.05 4.54 -20.91
CA ARG A 671 -13.62 5.88 -21.06
C ARG A 671 -14.14 6.38 -19.70
N PRO A 672 -13.74 7.60 -19.25
CA PRO A 672 -14.17 8.14 -17.96
C PRO A 672 -15.69 8.11 -17.78
N GLY A 673 -16.15 7.62 -16.63
CA GLY A 673 -17.57 7.50 -16.29
C GLY A 673 -18.24 6.19 -16.77
N GLU A 674 -17.59 5.38 -17.61
CA GLU A 674 -18.07 4.03 -17.90
C GLU A 674 -17.76 3.06 -16.73
N PRO A 675 -18.59 2.03 -16.48
CA PRO A 675 -18.30 0.99 -15.50
C PRO A 675 -17.22 0.01 -16.02
N TRP A 676 -16.31 -0.43 -15.15
CA TRP A 676 -15.27 -1.41 -15.50
C TRP A 676 -15.46 -2.76 -14.79
N PRO A 677 -14.86 -3.87 -15.28
CA PRO A 677 -15.15 -5.23 -14.80
C PRO A 677 -14.88 -5.52 -13.32
N ALA A 678 -14.18 -4.62 -12.61
CA ALA A 678 -13.95 -4.78 -11.18
C ALA A 678 -15.18 -4.41 -10.33
N LEU A 679 -16.05 -3.52 -10.83
CA LEU A 679 -17.24 -3.03 -10.12
C LEU A 679 -18.30 -4.12 -9.92
N SER A 680 -18.38 -5.11 -10.81
CA SER A 680 -19.35 -6.21 -10.71
C SER A 680 -18.97 -7.28 -9.66
N ARG A 681 -18.14 -6.94 -8.67
CA ARG A 681 -17.65 -7.87 -7.64
C ARG A 681 -18.12 -7.39 -6.26
N PRO A 682 -18.71 -8.25 -5.40
CA PRO A 682 -19.03 -7.90 -4.01
C PRO A 682 -17.82 -7.42 -3.20
N THR A 683 -16.60 -7.76 -3.62
CA THR A 683 -15.33 -7.39 -2.98
C THR A 683 -14.69 -6.12 -3.54
N TRP A 684 -15.27 -5.44 -4.53
CA TRP A 684 -14.86 -4.06 -4.85
C TRP A 684 -15.56 -3.13 -3.84
N ARG A 685 -14.78 -2.64 -2.88
CA ARG A 685 -15.24 -1.96 -1.67
C ARG A 685 -14.19 -0.93 -1.23
N PRO A 686 -14.19 0.28 -1.83
CA PRO A 686 -13.22 1.32 -1.51
C PRO A 686 -13.29 1.76 -0.05
N ASP A 687 -14.48 1.72 0.56
CA ASP A 687 -14.71 2.00 1.97
C ASP A 687 -13.95 1.05 2.91
N ILE A 688 -13.89 -0.25 2.56
CA ILE A 688 -13.12 -1.25 3.32
C ILE A 688 -11.62 -0.96 3.20
N ARG A 689 -11.14 -0.59 2.01
CA ARG A 689 -9.74 -0.18 1.81
C ARG A 689 -9.40 1.06 2.64
N ALA A 690 -10.24 2.08 2.56
CA ALA A 690 -10.10 3.32 3.32
C ALA A 690 -10.06 3.04 4.83
N ALA A 691 -10.98 2.24 5.36
CA ALA A 691 -10.99 1.89 6.79
C ALA A 691 -9.74 1.10 7.24
N VAL A 692 -9.20 0.19 6.40
CA VAL A 692 -7.95 -0.53 6.71
C VAL A 692 -6.75 0.45 6.75
N ILE A 693 -6.65 1.36 5.78
CA ILE A 693 -5.53 2.30 5.70
C ILE A 693 -5.62 3.38 6.78
N ALA A 694 -6.81 3.94 7.03
CA ALA A 694 -7.11 4.80 8.16
C ALA A 694 -6.64 4.15 9.47
N THR A 695 -7.02 2.88 9.69
CA THR A 695 -6.61 2.10 10.87
C THR A 695 -5.10 1.93 10.95
N ALA A 696 -4.41 1.71 9.83
CA ALA A 696 -2.94 1.64 9.79
C ALA A 696 -2.30 3.00 10.14
N ARG A 697 -2.77 4.11 9.53
CA ARG A 697 -2.24 5.47 9.76
C ARG A 697 -2.42 5.93 11.21
N VAL A 698 -3.61 5.74 11.80
CA VAL A 698 -3.83 6.08 13.22
C VAL A 698 -3.05 5.18 14.18
N ASN A 699 -2.85 3.90 13.85
CA ASN A 699 -1.99 3.01 14.62
C ASN A 699 -0.51 3.41 14.54
N MET A 700 -0.06 3.90 13.39
CA MET A 700 1.28 4.46 13.21
C MET A 700 1.45 5.73 14.05
N HIS A 701 0.56 6.71 13.93
CA HIS A 701 0.60 7.92 14.74
C HIS A 701 0.53 7.63 16.25
N ARG A 702 -0.32 6.69 16.69
CA ARG A 702 -0.38 6.29 18.10
C ARG A 702 0.96 5.77 18.61
N LYS A 703 1.71 5.01 17.81
CA LYS A 703 3.06 4.53 18.18
C LYS A 703 4.09 5.65 18.18
N LEU A 704 4.10 6.51 17.16
CA LEU A 704 4.97 7.70 17.10
C LEU A 704 4.81 8.54 18.37
N LEU A 705 3.57 8.88 18.70
CA LEU A 705 3.22 9.66 19.89
C LEU A 705 3.58 8.94 21.20
N ARG A 706 3.37 7.62 21.30
CA ARG A 706 3.74 6.85 22.50
C ARG A 706 5.26 6.70 22.66
N THR A 707 6.02 6.59 21.58
CA THR A 707 7.50 6.62 21.60
C THR A 707 8.01 7.99 22.07
N ALA A 708 7.47 9.08 21.54
CA ALA A 708 7.84 10.44 21.96
C ALA A 708 7.51 10.69 23.45
N LEU A 709 6.30 10.32 23.89
CA LEU A 709 5.88 10.45 25.29
C LEU A 709 6.63 9.51 26.27
N ALA A 710 7.22 8.42 25.78
CA ALA A 710 8.02 7.50 26.59
C ALA A 710 9.51 7.90 26.69
N THR A 711 9.94 8.89 25.91
CA THR A 711 11.34 9.37 25.85
C THR A 711 11.53 10.77 26.43
N GLN A 712 10.50 11.62 26.39
CA GLN A 712 10.54 12.94 27.02
C GLN A 712 10.57 12.85 28.56
N ARG A 713 11.17 13.87 29.21
CA ARG A 713 11.11 14.04 30.67
C ARG A 713 9.83 14.70 31.17
N GLU A 714 9.17 15.48 30.31
CA GLU A 714 7.98 16.23 30.68
C GLU A 714 6.76 15.31 30.90
N PRO A 715 5.82 15.66 31.80
CA PRO A 715 4.54 14.97 31.91
C PRO A 715 3.79 14.92 30.56
N ALA A 716 2.87 13.96 30.42
CA ALA A 716 1.98 13.93 29.26
C ALA A 716 1.15 15.24 29.18
N PRO A 717 1.01 15.86 27.99
CA PRO A 717 0.42 17.19 27.86
C PRO A 717 -1.09 17.16 28.13
N VAL A 718 -1.65 18.31 28.53
CA VAL A 718 -3.07 18.45 28.87
C VAL A 718 -3.60 19.78 28.36
N GLY A 719 -4.72 19.77 27.62
CA GLY A 719 -5.27 20.94 26.92
C GLY A 719 -4.57 21.25 25.59
N HIS A 720 -3.43 20.63 25.32
CA HIS A 720 -2.66 20.72 24.08
C HIS A 720 -2.00 19.37 23.77
N LEU A 721 -1.43 19.22 22.57
CA LEU A 721 -0.56 18.10 22.20
C LEU A 721 0.79 18.62 21.70
N ARG A 722 1.54 19.26 22.61
CA ARG A 722 2.95 19.65 22.38
C ARG A 722 3.83 18.75 23.25
N LEU A 723 4.97 18.36 22.73
CA LEU A 723 5.91 17.44 23.37
C LEU A 723 7.10 18.22 23.95
N GLY A 724 7.80 17.63 24.92
CA GLY A 724 9.04 18.21 25.44
C GLY A 724 10.11 18.35 24.35
N GLU A 725 11.11 19.21 24.56
CA GLU A 725 12.21 19.39 23.61
C GLU A 725 13.01 18.10 23.41
N ASP A 726 13.09 17.25 24.43
CA ASP A 726 13.81 15.97 24.45
C ASP A 726 13.01 14.76 23.92
N ALA A 727 11.77 14.97 23.46
CA ALA A 727 10.91 13.91 22.94
C ALA A 727 11.42 13.33 21.61
N LEU A 728 11.62 12.01 21.56
CA LEU A 728 12.09 11.32 20.36
C LEU A 728 11.02 11.31 19.26
N CYS A 729 11.22 12.14 18.24
CA CYS A 729 10.32 12.29 17.10
C CYS A 729 10.95 11.73 15.81
N ALA A 730 10.12 11.18 14.92
CA ALA A 730 10.58 10.72 13.61
C ALA A 730 10.87 11.90 12.69
N ILE A 731 11.82 11.75 11.78
CA ILE A 731 12.16 12.76 10.76
C ILE A 731 11.45 12.53 9.43
N ALA A 732 11.00 11.30 9.18
CA ALA A 732 10.39 10.91 7.92
C ALA A 732 9.52 9.66 8.07
N LEU A 733 8.48 9.57 7.23
CA LEU A 733 7.54 8.46 7.16
C LEU A 733 7.21 8.14 5.70
N LEU A 734 7.13 6.85 5.39
CA LEU A 734 6.63 6.36 4.10
C LEU A 734 5.87 5.06 4.33
N SER A 735 4.57 5.06 4.04
CA SER A 735 3.62 3.98 4.35
C SER A 735 3.66 3.58 5.84
N ASP A 736 4.38 2.51 6.14
CA ASP A 736 4.56 1.85 7.43
C ASP A 736 6.02 1.87 7.94
N GLY A 737 6.90 2.55 7.21
CA GLY A 737 8.27 2.88 7.60
C GLY A 737 8.39 4.22 8.33
N ALA A 738 9.31 4.31 9.29
CA ALA A 738 9.67 5.51 10.03
C ALA A 738 11.19 5.64 10.20
N VAL A 739 11.73 6.85 10.04
CA VAL A 739 13.16 7.14 10.25
C VAL A 739 13.35 8.00 11.48
N TYR A 740 14.30 7.62 12.33
CA TYR A 740 14.70 8.34 13.54
C TYR A 740 16.19 8.71 13.49
N LEU A 741 16.58 9.77 14.20
CA LEU A 741 17.99 10.11 14.45
C LEU A 741 18.45 9.43 15.75
N SER A 742 19.67 8.88 15.72
CA SER A 742 20.16 7.94 16.74
C SER A 742 21.67 8.08 17.01
N ASP A 743 22.08 7.83 18.24
CA ASP A 743 23.51 7.78 18.63
C ASP A 743 24.21 6.53 18.07
N GLY A 744 23.46 5.44 17.90
CA GLY A 744 23.94 4.18 17.34
C GLY A 744 23.16 3.72 16.09
N PRO A 745 23.68 2.73 15.36
CA PRO A 745 23.17 2.32 14.05
C PRO A 745 21.95 1.38 14.11
N SER A 746 21.42 1.04 15.28
CA SER A 746 20.38 0.03 15.49
C SER A 746 19.11 0.62 16.10
N PRO A 747 17.92 0.03 15.85
CA PRO A 747 16.71 0.40 16.60
C PRO A 747 16.84 0.20 18.12
N LEU A 748 17.76 -0.66 18.59
CA LEU A 748 18.06 -0.81 20.02
C LEU A 748 18.62 0.46 20.66
N ASP A 749 19.21 1.36 19.86
CA ASP A 749 19.89 2.57 20.36
C ASP A 749 18.91 3.74 20.61
N PHE A 750 17.64 3.60 20.22
CA PHE A 750 16.61 4.64 20.40
C PHE A 750 15.23 4.15 20.87
N LEU A 751 14.88 2.88 20.66
CA LEU A 751 13.55 2.38 21.07
C LEU A 751 13.44 2.39 22.60
N PRO A 752 12.38 2.99 23.19
CA PRO A 752 12.28 3.14 24.64
C PRO A 752 11.89 1.84 25.35
N HIS A 753 12.51 1.59 26.50
CA HIS A 753 12.21 0.49 27.42
C HIS A 753 11.74 1.00 28.78
N THR A 754 11.01 0.15 29.49
CA THR A 754 10.67 0.33 30.91
C THR A 754 11.88 0.08 31.80
N ALA A 755 11.80 0.48 33.08
CA ALA A 755 12.84 0.20 34.08
C ALA A 755 13.17 -1.30 34.24
N ASP A 756 12.19 -2.19 33.96
CA ASP A 756 12.37 -3.65 33.98
C ASP A 756 13.00 -4.21 32.67
N GLY A 757 13.42 -3.35 31.73
CA GLY A 757 14.02 -3.73 30.46
C GLY A 757 13.04 -4.24 29.39
N GLY A 758 11.73 -4.16 29.62
CA GLY A 758 10.71 -4.50 28.62
C GLY A 758 10.41 -3.32 27.68
N PRO A 759 9.99 -3.53 26.42
CA PRO A 759 9.62 -2.43 25.52
C PRO A 759 8.52 -1.53 26.09
N ALA A 760 8.62 -0.21 25.88
CA ALA A 760 7.69 0.76 26.47
C ALA A 760 6.24 0.54 26.02
N PRO A 761 5.23 0.64 26.91
CA PRO A 761 3.83 0.37 26.58
C PRO A 761 3.27 1.27 25.47
N GLY A 762 2.87 0.65 24.35
CA GLY A 762 2.23 1.33 23.21
C GLY A 762 3.20 1.99 22.23
N ALA A 763 4.50 2.02 22.52
CA ALA A 763 5.55 2.42 21.60
C ALA A 763 5.77 1.36 20.50
N PHE A 764 6.69 1.63 19.57
CA PHE A 764 7.21 0.59 18.69
C PHE A 764 7.93 -0.52 19.49
N ARG A 765 7.84 -1.75 18.98
CA ARG A 765 8.45 -2.94 19.60
C ARG A 765 9.02 -3.84 18.50
N LEU A 766 10.26 -4.29 18.67
CA LEU A 766 10.88 -5.22 17.73
C LEU A 766 10.22 -6.60 17.80
N GLY A 767 10.08 -7.24 16.64
CA GLY A 767 9.66 -8.63 16.55
C GLY A 767 8.90 -8.98 15.27
N VAL A 768 8.71 -10.28 15.06
CA VAL A 768 8.22 -10.89 13.81
C VAL A 768 6.69 -10.92 13.66
N SER A 769 5.91 -10.41 14.63
CA SER A 769 4.45 -10.45 14.53
C SER A 769 3.91 -9.27 13.71
N PRO A 770 2.81 -9.42 12.96
CA PRO A 770 2.14 -8.30 12.29
C PRO A 770 1.90 -7.13 13.25
N GLY A 771 2.33 -5.93 12.86
CA GLY A 771 2.23 -4.73 13.70
C GLY A 771 3.39 -4.51 14.68
N MET A 772 4.37 -5.41 14.78
CA MET A 772 5.70 -5.13 15.37
C MET A 772 6.65 -4.59 14.31
N VAL A 773 7.80 -4.02 14.70
CA VAL A 773 8.79 -3.48 13.77
C VAL A 773 9.98 -4.40 13.52
N LYS A 774 10.59 -4.23 12.35
CA LYS A 774 11.94 -4.69 11.99
C LYS A 774 12.87 -3.49 11.81
N HIS A 775 14.19 -3.73 11.83
CA HIS A 775 15.16 -2.79 11.27
C HIS A 775 15.02 -2.79 9.73
N GLU A 776 15.00 -1.61 9.13
CA GLU A 776 14.78 -1.41 7.69
C GLU A 776 16.06 -0.98 6.97
N GLY A 777 16.91 -0.21 7.64
CA GLY A 777 18.19 0.27 7.12
C GLY A 777 18.81 1.35 8.01
N THR A 778 20.08 1.67 7.79
CA THR A 778 20.81 2.72 8.53
C THR A 778 21.71 3.49 7.59
N GLN A 779 21.74 4.80 7.78
CA GLN A 779 22.58 5.76 7.06
C GLN A 779 23.18 6.77 8.06
N SER A 780 24.05 7.67 7.61
CA SER A 780 24.53 8.76 8.46
C SER A 780 23.42 9.80 8.70
N MET A 781 23.50 10.52 9.83
CA MET A 781 22.60 11.65 10.11
C MET A 781 22.69 12.72 9.01
N MET A 782 23.91 13.05 8.58
CA MET A 782 24.16 14.04 7.52
C MET A 782 23.50 13.68 6.17
N TRP A 783 23.45 12.38 5.82
CA TRP A 783 22.73 11.91 4.63
C TRP A 783 21.22 12.20 4.73
N ALA A 784 20.63 12.01 5.90
CA ALA A 784 19.20 12.27 6.10
C ALA A 784 18.90 13.77 6.05
N VAL A 785 19.73 14.61 6.70
CA VAL A 785 19.60 16.07 6.63
C VAL A 785 19.71 16.56 5.19
N GLN A 786 20.68 16.04 4.41
CA GLN A 786 20.83 16.39 2.99
C GLN A 786 19.57 16.06 2.16
N LEU A 787 18.89 14.94 2.43
CA LEU A 787 17.64 14.59 1.76
C LEU A 787 16.48 15.52 2.18
N LEU A 788 16.34 15.83 3.48
CA LEU A 788 15.34 16.78 3.98
C LEU A 788 15.54 18.17 3.37
N ASP A 789 16.78 18.67 3.32
CA ASP A 789 17.12 19.94 2.66
C ASP A 789 16.74 19.94 1.18
N GLN A 790 16.84 18.80 0.48
CA GLN A 790 16.41 18.64 -0.91
C GLN A 790 14.89 18.48 -1.08
N GLY A 791 14.12 18.32 0.01
CA GLY A 791 12.70 18.00 -0.04
C GLY A 791 12.42 16.55 -0.45
N LEU A 792 13.42 15.67 -0.32
CA LEU A 792 13.31 14.23 -0.55
C LEU A 792 13.01 13.52 0.76
N ASN A 793 12.32 12.37 0.69
CA ASN A 793 11.93 11.60 1.87
C ASN A 793 13.00 10.54 2.22
N PRO A 794 13.72 10.66 3.35
CA PRO A 794 14.70 9.66 3.80
C PRO A 794 14.15 8.23 3.87
N ALA A 795 12.88 8.05 4.23
CA ALA A 795 12.28 6.71 4.34
C ALA A 795 12.23 5.96 3.00
N ARG A 796 12.18 6.66 1.86
CA ARG A 796 12.24 6.05 0.51
C ARG A 796 13.62 5.46 0.19
N HIS A 797 14.68 5.90 0.87
CA HIS A 797 16.07 5.59 0.50
C HIS A 797 16.89 4.94 1.62
N ILE A 798 16.31 4.72 2.80
CA ILE A 798 17.02 4.25 4.01
C ILE A 798 17.69 2.87 3.86
N LYS A 799 17.11 1.99 3.01
CA LYS A 799 17.67 0.69 2.61
C LYS A 799 18.96 0.76 1.78
N GLY A 800 19.33 1.93 1.25
CA GLY A 800 20.46 2.11 0.34
C GLY A 800 20.14 1.75 -1.12
N SER A 801 21.06 2.08 -2.03
CA SER A 801 20.85 2.04 -3.49
C SER A 801 20.93 0.65 -4.14
N SER A 802 21.03 -0.42 -3.37
CA SER A 802 21.13 -1.81 -3.86
C SER A 802 19.81 -2.60 -3.76
N ALA A 803 18.77 -2.03 -3.15
CA ALA A 803 17.46 -2.66 -3.03
C ALA A 803 16.48 -2.10 -4.08
N SER A 804 16.07 -2.94 -5.03
CA SER A 804 14.83 -2.74 -5.80
C SER A 804 13.64 -2.57 -4.84
N ASP A 805 12.71 -1.64 -5.12
CA ASP A 805 11.56 -1.24 -4.27
C ASP A 805 10.89 -2.38 -3.47
N ASP A 806 11.47 -2.67 -2.30
CA ASP A 806 11.04 -3.70 -1.34
C ASP A 806 10.27 -3.04 -0.18
N GLY A 807 9.69 -1.86 -0.42
CA GLY A 807 8.85 -1.11 0.52
C GLY A 807 7.45 -1.74 0.63
N GLU A 808 6.97 -1.90 1.87
CA GLU A 808 5.69 -2.59 2.18
C GLU A 808 4.44 -1.84 1.73
#